data_AF-A0A957YV93-F1
#
_entry.id   AF-A0A957YV93-F1
#
_cell.length_a   1.000
_cell.length_b   1.000
_cell.length_c   1.000
_cell.angle_alpha   90.00
_cell.angle_beta   90.00
_cell.angle_gamma   90.00
#
_symmetry.space_group_name_H-M   'P 1'
#
loop_
_entity.id
_entity.type
_entity.pdbx_description
1 polymer ?
#
loop_
_entity_poly.entity_id
_entity_poly.type
_entity_poly.pdbx_seq_one_letter_code
_entity_poly.pdbx_strand_id
1 'polypeptide(L)'
;ESVEAVMQGEDPVLEAGIQELRKVAAQDEETTTSERVTRTIELTTNPWLWTSFTDPVQQFDVETPENYTITFNTDGTVNVKADCNNASGSYTADDTGSLTIEIGPMTMAACPPASRSDEFVQKLGFVANFFFENGFLYLDMMADGGTFQLASAAEHMPATDAAAETTAAEGPTILEMLIAQNDELSAPAAGCMMALTYPVPDPAESVKRPLDFSPFREALAGFSAEQAAAIDAAVQGKTVLELQELLDGGELTSEQLVLYYLNRIQHYDENLLNSIMELNPEALTTAQERDAARAATQHGPLYGIPVTLKDNIATVGPMHTTAGNYALKDWQADRDSFLVTQLRDAGAIILGKNNLSEWANYTDPCMPSGFSALGGQTRNPNGPYDTLGSSSGSAVAVAADLTTVSVGSETAGSLVQPARANGVVGMRPSKGLVSGDYVIPLEPTLDTAGPMGRTVTDVAVLLTTLAATDPNEPRGADAAALADVDFTDYLSLDEARKLRVGVVRLDALATTVVPSFAELPVEVQEQLMDLVAQLPNLSGYNAPTSAMIDALESQGIEVVVFKQSEFPIDLSNAHTGLLDYGFQAGIADMFGSMDPPAPIRSLADVIAIVNEDPAARAPYGQRYVESSAVTEVTAEEYEAAVAEARQRAAAWIEAVYAENAIDVLMPGILYTTGGAAGAPAINIPTGPKIDSDTGEPTGEPGGVIITGPYLSDAHLIAVGYALEQALGGYVAPDLDTTIAEIGTVTGQ
;
A
#
# COMPACT_ATOMS: atom_id res chain seq x y z
N GLU A 1 45.66 25.29 -19.83
CA GLU A 1 45.55 26.20 -20.98
C GLU A 1 44.11 26.40 -21.47
N SER A 2 43.24 25.36 -21.57
CA SER A 2 41.83 25.53 -21.99
C SER A 2 40.87 26.12 -20.94
N VAL A 3 41.25 26.16 -19.65
CA VAL A 3 40.42 26.75 -18.58
C VAL A 3 40.65 28.26 -18.43
N GLU A 4 41.81 28.76 -18.88
CA GLU A 4 42.21 30.15 -18.68
C GLU A 4 41.56 31.10 -19.70
N ALA A 5 41.16 30.60 -20.88
CA ALA A 5 40.43 31.37 -21.89
C ALA A 5 38.94 31.56 -21.56
N VAL A 6 38.31 30.58 -20.90
CA VAL A 6 36.89 30.64 -20.49
C VAL A 6 36.66 31.70 -19.41
N MET A 7 37.63 31.86 -18.50
CA MET A 7 37.56 32.84 -17.42
C MET A 7 37.74 34.30 -17.89
N GLN A 8 38.21 34.52 -19.13
CA GLN A 8 38.46 35.86 -19.67
C GLN A 8 37.33 36.38 -20.59
N GLY A 9 36.26 35.60 -20.80
CA GLY A 9 35.05 36.06 -21.49
C GLY A 9 35.20 36.26 -23.01
N GLU A 10 36.15 35.57 -23.65
CA GLU A 10 36.40 35.69 -25.08
C GLU A 10 35.74 34.58 -25.93
N ASP A 11 34.77 33.83 -25.39
CA ASP A 11 34.04 32.78 -26.14
C ASP A 11 32.73 33.30 -26.76
N PRO A 12 32.68 33.52 -28.10
CA PRO A 12 31.51 34.07 -28.78
C PRO A 12 30.30 33.12 -28.81
N VAL A 13 30.46 31.83 -28.50
CA VAL A 13 29.35 30.86 -28.46
C VAL A 13 28.55 30.99 -27.16
N LEU A 14 29.24 31.25 -26.04
CA LEU A 14 28.60 31.43 -24.73
C LEU A 14 27.79 32.74 -24.67
N GLU A 15 28.31 33.82 -25.27
CA GLU A 15 27.61 35.11 -25.34
C GLU A 15 26.33 35.02 -26.20
N ALA A 16 26.34 34.22 -27.27
CA ALA A 16 25.15 33.97 -28.08
C ALA A 16 24.07 33.18 -27.32
N GLY A 17 24.47 32.21 -26.48
CA GLY A 17 23.56 31.46 -25.61
C GLY A 17 22.92 32.33 -24.51
N ILE A 18 23.69 33.24 -23.91
CA ILE A 18 23.19 34.18 -22.90
C ILE A 18 22.21 35.20 -23.53
N GLN A 19 22.43 35.62 -24.78
CA GLN A 19 21.50 36.51 -25.47
C GLN A 19 20.16 35.86 -25.82
N GLU A 20 20.11 34.55 -26.10
CA GLU A 20 18.84 33.86 -26.30
C GLU A 20 18.08 33.60 -24.98
N LEU A 21 18.79 33.27 -23.91
CA LEU A 21 18.17 33.16 -22.58
C LEU A 21 17.54 34.48 -22.12
N ARG A 22 18.14 35.63 -22.48
CA ARG A 22 17.57 36.96 -22.21
C ARG A 22 16.32 37.29 -23.04
N LYS A 23 16.14 36.67 -24.22
CA LYS A 23 14.93 36.86 -25.04
C LYS A 23 13.76 36.01 -24.55
N VAL A 24 14.04 34.78 -24.09
CA VAL A 24 13.03 33.91 -23.46
C VAL A 24 12.49 34.56 -22.18
N ALA A 25 13.38 35.13 -21.36
CA ALA A 25 12.99 35.85 -20.15
C ALA A 25 12.11 37.11 -20.40
N ALA A 26 12.15 37.69 -21.59
CA ALA A 26 11.35 38.87 -21.95
C ALA A 26 9.94 38.52 -22.48
N GLN A 27 9.67 37.25 -22.83
CA GLN A 27 8.34 36.79 -23.27
C GLN A 27 7.46 36.30 -22.10
N ASP A 28 8.05 35.90 -20.97
CA ASP A 28 7.32 35.53 -19.74
C ASP A 28 6.75 36.74 -18.97
N GLU A 29 7.17 37.97 -19.28
CA GLU A 29 6.68 39.20 -18.61
C GLU A 29 5.22 39.55 -18.96
N GLU A 30 4.70 39.15 -20.13
CA GLU A 30 3.33 39.52 -20.56
C GLU A 30 2.24 38.61 -19.94
N THR A 31 2.51 37.31 -19.77
CA THR A 31 1.57 36.33 -19.20
C THR A 31 1.49 36.41 -17.66
N THR A 32 2.59 36.80 -17.00
CA THR A 32 2.67 36.96 -15.53
C THR A 32 1.92 38.19 -15.00
N THR A 33 1.52 39.13 -15.85
CA THR A 33 0.84 40.36 -15.41
C THR A 33 -0.61 40.12 -14.94
N SER A 34 -1.27 39.04 -15.37
CA SER A 34 -2.67 38.73 -15.01
C SER A 34 -2.79 37.98 -13.66
N GLU A 35 -1.88 37.07 -13.34
CA GLU A 35 -1.85 36.38 -12.04
C GLU A 35 -1.30 37.28 -10.92
N ARG A 36 -0.30 38.14 -11.23
CA ARG A 36 0.26 39.13 -10.29
C ARG A 36 -0.79 40.07 -9.69
N VAL A 37 -1.77 40.50 -10.48
CA VAL A 37 -2.84 41.40 -10.04
C VAL A 37 -3.81 40.73 -9.04
N THR A 38 -3.89 39.40 -8.97
CA THR A 38 -4.94 38.69 -8.21
C THR A 38 -4.61 38.56 -6.71
N ARG A 39 -3.35 38.33 -6.33
CA ARG A 39 -2.94 38.12 -4.91
C ARG A 39 -2.90 39.41 -4.08
N THR A 40 -2.46 40.53 -4.65
CA THR A 40 -2.45 41.82 -3.94
C THR A 40 -3.86 42.40 -3.73
N ILE A 41 -4.80 42.06 -4.62
CA ILE A 41 -6.21 42.46 -4.50
C ILE A 41 -6.84 41.79 -3.28
N GLU A 42 -6.59 40.50 -3.03
CA GLU A 42 -7.14 39.75 -1.89
C GLU A 42 -6.69 40.30 -0.53
N LEU A 43 -5.41 40.64 -0.37
CA LEU A 43 -4.85 41.19 0.88
C LEU A 43 -5.52 42.51 1.32
N THR A 44 -5.97 43.32 0.35
CA THR A 44 -6.53 44.66 0.57
C THR A 44 -8.07 44.70 0.58
N THR A 45 -8.73 43.55 0.49
CA THR A 45 -10.20 43.47 0.36
C THR A 45 -10.98 43.70 1.65
N ASN A 46 -10.45 43.28 2.81
CA ASN A 46 -11.15 43.32 4.10
C ASN A 46 -10.20 43.64 5.26
N PRO A 47 -10.71 44.16 6.40
CA PRO A 47 -10.01 44.09 7.67
C PRO A 47 -9.87 42.63 8.11
N TRP A 48 -8.69 42.27 8.59
CA TRP A 48 -8.36 40.93 9.06
C TRP A 48 -8.29 40.91 10.58
N LEU A 49 -8.91 39.92 11.24
CA LEU A 49 -8.88 39.74 12.69
C LEU A 49 -7.89 38.65 13.06
N TRP A 50 -7.02 38.90 14.04
CA TRP A 50 -6.10 37.89 14.55
C TRP A 50 -6.84 36.86 15.40
N THR A 51 -6.93 35.62 14.92
CA THR A 51 -7.70 34.54 15.56
C THR A 51 -6.83 33.57 16.33
N SER A 52 -5.62 33.28 15.86
CA SER A 52 -4.69 32.38 16.56
C SER A 52 -3.24 32.67 16.20
N PHE A 53 -2.33 32.17 17.02
CA PHE A 53 -0.89 32.29 16.82
C PHE A 53 -0.18 31.00 17.22
N THR A 54 0.81 30.63 16.40
CA THR A 54 1.62 29.42 16.60
C THR A 54 3.10 29.75 16.42
N ASP A 55 3.94 29.39 17.39
CA ASP A 55 5.40 29.33 17.27
C ASP A 55 5.90 28.01 17.91
N PRO A 56 7.20 27.65 17.81
CA PRO A 56 7.72 26.39 18.36
C PRO A 56 7.57 26.22 19.88
N VAL A 57 7.24 27.29 20.61
CA VAL A 57 7.15 27.32 22.07
C VAL A 57 5.70 27.42 22.55
N GLN A 58 4.81 28.05 21.79
CA GLN A 58 3.43 28.30 22.18
C GLN A 58 2.47 28.29 20.99
N GLN A 59 1.30 27.70 21.22
CA GLN A 59 0.13 27.82 20.36
C GLN A 59 -1.05 28.31 21.19
N PHE A 60 -1.74 29.33 20.73
CA PHE A 60 -2.93 29.85 21.42
C PHE A 60 -3.92 30.50 20.47
N ASP A 61 -5.19 30.45 20.87
CA ASP A 61 -6.27 31.21 20.25
C ASP A 61 -6.45 32.57 20.93
N VAL A 62 -6.87 33.56 20.14
CA VAL A 62 -7.17 34.91 20.60
C VAL A 62 -8.63 34.96 21.05
N GLU A 63 -8.87 35.14 22.35
CA GLU A 63 -10.22 35.10 22.94
C GLU A 63 -11.18 36.16 22.36
N THR A 64 -10.67 37.33 21.94
CA THR A 64 -11.46 38.42 21.34
C THR A 64 -10.78 38.95 20.07
N PRO A 65 -10.86 38.26 18.92
CA PRO A 65 -10.21 38.65 17.68
C PRO A 65 -10.60 40.05 17.19
N GLU A 66 -11.82 40.52 17.49
CA GLU A 66 -12.34 41.85 17.13
C GLU A 66 -11.57 43.02 17.78
N ASN A 67 -10.75 42.71 18.78
CA ASN A 67 -9.86 43.66 19.41
C ASN A 67 -8.51 43.75 18.70
N TYR A 68 -8.15 42.81 17.84
CA TYR A 68 -6.85 42.74 17.16
C TYR A 68 -7.05 42.67 15.65
N THR A 69 -7.04 43.82 14.98
CA THR A 69 -7.32 43.90 13.54
C THR A 69 -6.19 44.53 12.76
N ILE A 70 -5.93 44.04 11.55
CA ILE A 70 -5.04 44.64 10.57
C ILE A 70 -5.79 44.94 9.28
N THR A 71 -5.52 46.09 8.68
CA THR A 71 -6.14 46.51 7.41
C THR A 71 -5.04 47.00 6.48
N PHE A 72 -4.83 46.26 5.39
CA PHE A 72 -3.90 46.62 4.32
C PHE A 72 -4.64 47.50 3.30
N ASN A 73 -4.17 48.73 3.10
CA ASN A 73 -4.78 49.65 2.15
C ASN A 73 -4.05 49.59 0.81
N THR A 74 -4.79 49.77 -0.29
CA THR A 74 -4.25 49.73 -1.66
C THR A 74 -3.17 50.77 -1.96
N ASP A 75 -2.97 51.77 -1.08
CA ASP A 75 -1.91 52.79 -1.21
C ASP A 75 -0.59 52.40 -0.52
N GLY A 76 -0.48 51.16 -0.02
CA GLY A 76 0.71 50.64 0.68
C GLY A 76 0.77 51.03 2.16
N THR A 77 -0.31 51.58 2.72
CA THR A 77 -0.42 51.86 4.16
C THR A 77 -1.14 50.74 4.89
N VAL A 78 -0.83 50.57 6.18
CA VAL A 78 -1.49 49.58 7.05
C VAL A 78 -2.06 50.25 8.30
N ASN A 79 -3.27 49.88 8.69
CA ASN A 79 -3.88 50.29 9.95
C ASN A 79 -4.00 49.08 10.88
N VAL A 80 -3.57 49.23 12.14
CA VAL A 80 -3.61 48.17 13.15
C VAL A 80 -4.37 48.66 14.37
N LYS A 81 -5.36 47.87 14.82
CA LYS A 81 -5.96 47.98 16.14
C LYS A 81 -5.41 46.85 16.99
N ALA A 82 -4.80 47.19 18.12
CA ALA A 82 -4.24 46.27 19.10
C ALA A 82 -4.95 46.53 20.43
N ASP A 83 -6.08 45.87 20.61
CA ASP A 83 -7.03 46.06 21.71
C ASP A 83 -7.44 47.54 21.88
N CYS A 84 -6.96 48.19 22.93
CA CYS A 84 -7.28 49.59 23.23
C CYS A 84 -6.42 50.59 22.44
N ASN A 85 -5.37 50.12 21.77
CA ASN A 85 -4.41 50.94 21.04
C ASN A 85 -4.59 50.84 19.52
N ASN A 86 -4.26 51.91 18.81
CA ASN A 86 -4.27 51.96 17.36
C ASN A 86 -2.93 52.47 16.83
N ALA A 87 -2.49 51.94 15.70
CA ALA A 87 -1.27 52.32 15.01
C ALA A 87 -1.52 52.38 13.50
N SER A 88 -0.75 53.21 12.81
CA SER A 88 -0.73 53.28 11.35
C SER A 88 0.70 53.14 10.87
N GLY A 89 0.91 52.47 9.75
CA GLY A 89 2.22 52.16 9.21
C GLY A 89 2.22 52.06 7.69
N SER A 90 3.29 51.49 7.15
CA SER A 90 3.40 51.10 5.74
C SER A 90 3.67 49.60 5.63
N TYR A 91 3.29 49.02 4.50
CA TYR A 91 3.68 47.66 4.16
C TYR A 91 4.15 47.58 2.72
N THR A 92 5.00 46.61 2.43
CA THR A 92 5.36 46.21 1.07
C THR A 92 5.06 44.73 0.94
N ALA A 93 4.23 44.37 -0.04
CA ALA A 93 3.93 42.99 -0.39
C ALA A 93 4.35 42.76 -1.84
N ASP A 94 4.85 41.56 -2.13
CA ASP A 94 5.04 41.11 -3.51
C ASP A 94 4.26 39.82 -3.80
N ASP A 95 4.11 39.52 -5.08
CA ASP A 95 3.21 38.45 -5.54
C ASP A 95 3.81 37.05 -5.37
N THR A 96 5.06 36.96 -4.87
CA THR A 96 5.70 35.70 -4.44
C THR A 96 5.30 35.30 -3.02
N GLY A 97 4.54 36.16 -2.33
CA GLY A 97 4.11 35.95 -0.94
C GLY A 97 5.00 36.64 0.08
N SER A 98 5.94 37.49 -0.33
CA SER A 98 6.74 38.29 0.63
C SER A 98 5.91 39.46 1.15
N LEU A 99 6.00 39.73 2.46
CA LEU A 99 5.34 40.85 3.13
C LEU A 99 6.25 41.44 4.21
N THR A 100 6.48 42.74 4.15
CA THR A 100 7.15 43.50 5.21
C THR A 100 6.19 44.55 5.75
N ILE A 101 6.10 44.67 7.08
CA ILE A 101 5.18 45.59 7.77
C ILE A 101 5.99 46.51 8.69
N GLU A 102 5.89 47.83 8.46
CA GLU A 102 6.49 48.86 9.30
C GLU A 102 5.41 49.60 10.08
N ILE A 103 5.27 49.29 11.37
CA ILE A 103 4.28 49.94 12.24
C ILE A 103 4.82 51.27 12.78
N GLY A 104 4.07 52.35 12.58
CA GLY A 104 4.38 53.68 13.11
C GLY A 104 3.96 53.87 14.58
N PRO A 105 4.03 55.10 15.11
CA PRO A 105 3.72 55.39 16.52
C PRO A 105 2.30 54.95 16.90
N MET A 106 2.18 54.16 17.96
CA MET A 106 0.90 53.72 18.51
C MET A 106 0.34 54.72 19.53
N THR A 107 -0.98 54.74 19.70
CA THR A 107 -1.59 55.38 20.87
C THR A 107 -1.09 54.72 22.15
N MET A 108 -0.90 55.50 23.22
CA MET A 108 -0.39 54.99 24.51
C MET A 108 -1.51 54.87 25.56
N ALA A 109 -2.61 54.21 25.21
CA ALA A 109 -3.64 53.86 26.17
C ALA A 109 -3.21 52.64 27.00
N ALA A 110 -3.55 52.63 28.28
CA ALA A 110 -3.30 51.49 29.15
C ALA A 110 -4.39 50.43 28.93
N CYS A 111 -4.06 49.38 28.18
CA CYS A 111 -5.00 48.30 27.88
C CYS A 111 -5.27 47.42 29.11
N PRO A 112 -6.39 46.67 29.14
CA PRO A 112 -6.69 45.73 30.21
C PRO A 112 -5.53 44.76 30.49
N PRO A 113 -5.37 44.25 31.73
CA PRO A 113 -4.25 43.37 32.08
C PRO A 113 -4.15 42.06 31.28
N ALA A 114 -5.23 41.61 30.63
CA ALA A 114 -5.25 40.43 29.76
C ALA A 114 -4.95 40.75 28.27
N SER A 115 -4.67 42.02 27.95
CA SER A 115 -4.40 42.47 26.59
C SER A 115 -3.09 41.93 26.04
N ARG A 116 -3.10 41.48 24.79
CA ARG A 116 -1.94 41.08 23.99
C ARG A 116 -1.48 42.18 23.03
N SER A 117 -1.84 43.44 23.29
CA SER A 117 -1.53 44.58 22.42
C SER A 117 -0.05 44.68 22.05
N ASP A 118 0.85 44.53 23.04
CA ASP A 118 2.29 44.66 22.82
C ASP A 118 2.86 43.47 22.03
N GLU A 119 2.38 42.25 22.32
CA GLU A 119 2.78 41.02 21.61
C GLU A 119 2.33 41.04 20.14
N PHE A 120 1.10 41.48 19.89
CA PHE A 120 0.54 41.59 18.54
C PHE A 120 1.36 42.54 17.66
N VAL A 121 1.62 43.76 18.15
CA VAL A 121 2.33 44.79 17.37
C VAL A 121 3.81 44.44 17.21
N GLN A 122 4.46 43.87 18.23
CA GLN A 122 5.86 43.49 18.15
C GLN A 122 6.09 42.39 17.10
N LYS A 123 5.24 41.36 17.08
CA LYS A 123 5.35 40.24 16.13
C LYS A 123 5.02 40.65 14.69
N LEU A 124 4.08 41.58 14.47
CA LEU A 124 3.81 42.12 13.13
C LEU A 124 5.04 42.75 12.46
N GLY A 125 5.97 43.32 13.24
CA GLY A 125 7.22 43.88 12.72
C GLY A 125 8.26 42.85 12.24
N PHE A 126 8.03 41.55 12.47
CA PHE A 126 8.91 40.46 12.05
C PHE A 126 8.32 39.61 10.91
N VAL A 127 7.13 39.97 10.43
CA VAL A 127 6.48 39.30 9.29
C VAL A 127 7.37 39.45 8.06
N ALA A 128 7.51 38.34 7.34
CA ALA A 128 8.29 38.27 6.11
C ALA A 128 7.49 37.68 4.95
N ASN A 129 6.50 36.82 5.23
CA ASN A 129 5.68 36.21 4.18
C ASN A 129 4.18 36.22 4.54
N PHE A 130 3.33 36.06 3.53
CA PHE A 130 1.89 35.87 3.67
C PHE A 130 1.34 34.89 2.64
N PHE A 131 0.26 34.19 3.01
CA PHE A 131 -0.49 33.33 2.09
C PHE A 131 -1.95 33.20 2.54
N PHE A 132 -2.81 32.71 1.63
CA PHE A 132 -4.21 32.44 1.91
C PHE A 132 -4.47 30.93 1.87
N GLU A 133 -5.18 30.43 2.88
CA GLU A 133 -5.56 29.02 2.94
C GLU A 133 -6.91 28.91 3.66
N ASN A 134 -7.84 28.14 3.09
CA ASN A 134 -9.17 27.88 3.67
C ASN A 134 -9.97 29.14 4.06
N GLY A 135 -9.79 30.27 3.35
CA GLY A 135 -10.47 31.54 3.64
C GLY A 135 -9.80 32.43 4.70
N PHE A 136 -8.67 31.99 5.28
CA PHE A 136 -7.87 32.75 6.24
C PHE A 136 -6.62 33.34 5.60
N LEU A 137 -6.17 34.48 6.13
CA LEU A 137 -4.87 35.09 5.83
C LEU A 137 -3.85 34.62 6.87
N TYR A 138 -2.72 34.09 6.42
CA TYR A 138 -1.60 33.73 7.28
C TYR A 138 -0.45 34.73 7.10
N LEU A 139 0.13 35.22 8.19
CA LEU A 139 1.33 36.08 8.18
C LEU A 139 2.46 35.36 8.91
N ASP A 140 3.52 35.02 8.18
CA ASP A 140 4.61 34.19 8.67
C ASP A 140 5.89 35.00 8.91
N MET A 141 6.60 34.64 9.98
CA MET A 141 7.81 35.33 10.43
C MET A 141 9.08 34.52 10.12
N MET A 142 10.19 35.20 9.84
CA MET A 142 11.48 34.54 9.60
C MET A 142 12.03 33.83 10.85
N ALA A 143 12.84 32.78 10.63
CA ALA A 143 13.65 32.11 11.64
C ALA A 143 12.86 31.59 12.84
N ASP A 144 11.78 30.86 12.56
CA ASP A 144 10.88 30.24 13.54
C ASP A 144 10.16 31.25 14.46
N GLY A 145 9.97 32.48 13.99
CA GLY A 145 9.32 33.56 14.74
C GLY A 145 7.83 33.32 15.01
N GLY A 146 7.22 32.39 14.26
CA GLY A 146 5.83 31.94 14.33
C GLY A 146 4.91 32.55 13.27
N THR A 147 3.66 32.13 13.28
CA THR A 147 2.68 32.47 12.24
C THR A 147 1.39 33.02 12.87
N PHE A 148 0.90 34.13 12.33
CA PHE A 148 -0.44 34.65 12.62
C PHE A 148 -1.45 33.99 11.69
N GLN A 149 -2.59 33.52 12.22
CA GLN A 149 -3.79 33.25 11.42
C GLN A 149 -4.78 34.39 11.61
N LEU A 150 -5.34 34.88 10.50
CA LEU A 150 -6.33 35.95 10.51
C LEU A 150 -7.56 35.64 9.68
N ALA A 151 -8.73 35.92 10.23
CA ALA A 151 -10.02 35.77 9.56
C ALA A 151 -10.48 37.09 8.91
N SER A 152 -11.32 37.01 7.87
CA SER A 152 -11.95 38.20 7.28
C SER A 152 -13.06 38.74 8.20
N ALA A 153 -13.09 40.06 8.42
CA ALA A 153 -14.14 40.73 9.19
C ALA A 153 -15.53 40.66 8.56
N ALA A 154 -15.63 40.35 7.26
CA ALA A 154 -16.90 40.21 6.58
C ALA A 154 -17.67 38.93 6.96
N GLU A 155 -16.98 37.88 7.43
CA GLU A 155 -17.57 36.58 7.75
C GLU A 155 -17.87 36.40 9.25
N HIS A 156 -17.35 37.29 10.10
CA HIS A 156 -17.39 37.16 11.56
C HIS A 156 -18.33 38.14 12.29
N MET A 157 -19.20 38.88 11.57
CA MET A 157 -20.22 39.74 12.19
C MET A 157 -21.64 39.20 11.95
N PRO A 158 -22.46 38.97 13.00
CA PRO A 158 -23.78 38.38 12.84
C PRO A 158 -24.81 39.40 12.31
N ALA A 159 -25.61 38.96 11.34
CA ALA A 159 -26.89 39.58 11.01
C ALA A 159 -27.94 39.20 12.07
N THR A 160 -28.71 40.19 12.53
CA THR A 160 -29.62 40.17 13.69
C THR A 160 -30.91 39.35 13.50
N ASP A 161 -31.24 38.54 14.52
CA ASP A 161 -32.53 38.11 15.12
C ASP A 161 -33.83 37.97 14.29
N ALA A 162 -34.52 36.82 14.47
CA ALA A 162 -35.81 36.74 15.18
C ALA A 162 -36.37 35.31 15.39
N ALA A 163 -36.41 34.88 16.66
CA ALA A 163 -37.47 34.17 17.43
C ALA A 163 -38.23 32.94 16.85
N ALA A 164 -38.28 31.81 17.58
CA ALA A 164 -39.21 31.55 18.71
C ALA A 164 -39.13 30.09 19.26
N GLU A 165 -39.39 29.96 20.57
CA GLU A 165 -39.31 28.79 21.46
C GLU A 165 -40.25 27.59 21.14
N THR A 166 -39.89 26.38 21.59
CA THR A 166 -40.64 25.60 22.63
C THR A 166 -39.91 24.32 23.05
N THR A 167 -40.05 23.98 24.34
CA THR A 167 -39.37 22.91 25.07
C THR A 167 -40.16 21.59 25.11
N ALA A 168 -39.47 20.45 25.03
CA ALA A 168 -39.91 19.16 25.59
C ALA A 168 -38.69 18.31 25.97
N ALA A 169 -38.76 17.67 27.14
CA ALA A 169 -37.68 16.90 27.75
C ALA A 169 -37.49 15.53 27.09
N GLU A 170 -36.25 15.16 26.78
CA GLU A 170 -35.83 13.79 26.48
C GLU A 170 -34.58 13.45 27.33
N GLY A 171 -34.44 12.17 27.68
CA GLY A 171 -33.26 11.66 28.40
C GLY A 171 -31.97 11.83 27.59
N PRO A 172 -30.80 11.43 28.14
CA PRO A 172 -29.54 11.70 27.48
C PRO A 172 -29.54 11.10 26.07
N THR A 173 -29.11 11.90 25.10
CA THR A 173 -29.10 11.50 23.68
C THR A 173 -27.95 10.53 23.41
N ILE A 174 -28.06 9.72 22.35
CA ILE A 174 -26.99 8.80 21.90
C ILE A 174 -25.66 9.55 21.69
N LEU A 175 -25.71 10.84 21.35
CA LEU A 175 -24.54 11.72 21.24
C LEU A 175 -23.83 11.95 22.58
N GLU A 176 -24.56 12.02 23.70
CA GLU A 176 -23.96 12.16 25.04
C GLU A 176 -23.37 10.83 25.56
N MET A 177 -23.85 9.68 25.04
CA MET A 177 -23.21 8.38 25.27
C MET A 177 -21.94 8.20 24.42
N LEU A 178 -21.92 8.75 23.20
CA LEU A 178 -20.75 8.75 22.30
C LEU A 178 -19.63 9.67 22.81
N ILE A 179 -19.97 10.84 23.36
CA ILE A 179 -18.96 11.75 23.96
C ILE A 179 -18.27 11.11 25.18
N ALA A 180 -18.97 10.27 25.94
CA ALA A 180 -18.39 9.57 27.10
C ALA A 180 -17.48 8.38 26.73
N GLN A 181 -17.51 7.91 25.47
CA GLN A 181 -16.56 6.90 24.95
C GLN A 181 -15.41 7.53 24.13
N ASN A 182 -15.51 8.82 23.78
CA ASN A 182 -14.49 9.49 22.96
C ASN A 182 -13.26 9.98 23.76
N ASP A 183 -13.31 9.96 25.09
CA ASP A 183 -12.14 10.25 25.95
C ASP A 183 -11.07 9.13 25.92
N GLU A 184 -11.37 7.97 25.33
CA GLU A 184 -10.39 6.87 25.11
C GLU A 184 -9.94 6.70 23.65
N LEU A 185 -10.50 7.48 22.69
CA LEU A 185 -10.19 7.37 21.26
C LEU A 185 -9.23 8.46 20.72
N SER A 186 -8.67 9.32 21.58
CA SER A 186 -7.81 10.44 21.16
C SER A 186 -6.30 10.15 21.26
N ALA A 187 -5.86 8.90 21.28
CA ALA A 187 -4.43 8.60 21.12
C ALA A 187 -4.10 8.56 19.62
N PRO A 188 -3.26 9.48 19.10
CA PRO A 188 -2.96 9.52 17.67
C PRO A 188 -2.24 8.25 17.22
N ALA A 189 -2.47 7.84 15.97
CA ALA A 189 -1.74 6.77 15.26
C ALA A 189 -0.20 6.93 15.30
N ALA A 190 0.31 8.10 15.69
CA ALA A 190 1.72 8.33 16.03
C ALA A 190 2.29 7.38 17.11
N GLY A 191 1.44 6.76 17.94
CA GLY A 191 1.85 5.76 18.93
C GLY A 191 2.21 4.37 18.36
N CYS A 192 1.72 4.05 17.16
CA CYS A 192 1.79 2.68 16.62
C CYS A 192 3.07 2.37 15.86
N MET A 193 3.82 3.40 15.45
CA MET A 193 5.13 3.26 14.80
C MET A 193 6.33 3.25 15.76
N MET A 194 6.12 3.25 17.09
CA MET A 194 7.25 3.08 18.02
C MET A 194 7.76 1.64 18.01
N ALA A 195 8.75 1.40 17.13
CA ALA A 195 9.72 0.30 17.12
C ALA A 195 9.14 -1.11 17.30
N LEU A 196 8.37 -1.60 16.31
CA LEU A 196 8.16 -3.04 16.16
C LEU A 196 9.50 -3.70 15.84
N THR A 197 10.01 -4.49 16.78
CA THR A 197 11.18 -5.34 16.54
C THR A 197 10.72 -6.62 15.87
N TYR A 198 11.25 -6.89 14.68
CA TYR A 198 11.04 -8.17 14.01
C TYR A 198 12.01 -9.24 14.51
N PRO A 199 11.61 -10.52 14.53
CA PRO A 199 10.25 -11.01 14.33
C PRO A 199 9.32 -10.60 15.48
N VAL A 200 8.06 -10.28 15.17
CA VAL A 200 7.07 -9.92 16.20
C VAL A 200 6.58 -11.21 16.90
N PRO A 201 6.51 -11.25 18.25
CA PRO A 201 5.96 -12.39 18.98
C PRO A 201 4.43 -12.44 18.86
N ASP A 202 3.85 -13.64 19.01
CA ASP A 202 2.39 -13.78 19.08
C ASP A 202 1.87 -13.06 20.35
N PRO A 203 0.69 -12.41 20.30
CA PRO A 203 0.05 -11.81 21.47
C PRO A 203 -0.14 -12.80 22.62
N ALA A 204 -0.03 -12.31 23.85
CA ALA A 204 -0.11 -13.15 25.06
C ALA A 204 -1.46 -13.87 25.21
N GLU A 205 -2.55 -13.18 24.87
CA GLU A 205 -3.88 -13.77 24.73
C GLU A 205 -4.07 -14.12 23.26
N SER A 206 -4.12 -15.40 22.96
CA SER A 206 -4.19 -15.89 21.59
C SER A 206 -5.36 -16.83 21.40
N VAL A 207 -6.16 -16.57 20.38
CA VAL A 207 -7.21 -17.45 19.85
C VAL A 207 -6.74 -18.24 18.62
N LYS A 208 -5.43 -18.25 18.38
CA LYS A 208 -4.81 -18.91 17.24
C LYS A 208 -5.24 -20.36 17.14
N ARG A 209 -5.60 -20.78 15.93
CA ARG A 209 -5.98 -22.15 15.61
C ARG A 209 -4.72 -23.02 15.47
N PRO A 210 -4.61 -24.15 16.18
CA PRO A 210 -3.52 -25.10 15.96
C PRO A 210 -3.71 -25.84 14.64
N LEU A 211 -2.60 -26.19 13.98
CA LEU A 211 -2.64 -27.03 12.78
C LEU A 211 -3.03 -28.47 13.15
N ASP A 212 -3.99 -29.04 12.41
CA ASP A 212 -4.41 -30.43 12.64
C ASP A 212 -3.65 -31.41 11.72
N PHE A 213 -2.64 -32.07 12.29
CA PHE A 213 -1.91 -33.15 11.63
C PHE A 213 -2.52 -34.53 11.84
N SER A 214 -3.63 -34.65 12.58
CA SER A 214 -4.26 -35.93 12.87
C SER A 214 -4.63 -36.76 11.62
N PRO A 215 -5.07 -36.17 10.49
CA PRO A 215 -5.35 -36.92 9.26
C PRO A 215 -4.11 -37.58 8.64
N PHE A 216 -2.91 -37.05 8.89
CA PHE A 216 -1.66 -37.47 8.27
C PHE A 216 -0.77 -38.29 9.20
N ARG A 217 -1.16 -38.45 10.47
CA ARG A 217 -0.31 -39.00 11.54
C ARG A 217 0.33 -40.35 11.19
N GLU A 218 -0.46 -41.25 10.61
CA GLU A 218 0.04 -42.59 10.24
C GLU A 218 1.08 -42.52 9.12
N ALA A 219 0.79 -41.74 8.07
CA ALA A 219 1.69 -41.57 6.93
C ALA A 219 2.98 -40.83 7.32
N LEU A 220 2.88 -39.76 8.12
CA LEU A 220 4.04 -39.03 8.64
C LEU A 220 4.90 -39.87 9.58
N ALA A 221 4.30 -40.75 10.40
CA ALA A 221 5.07 -41.68 11.23
C ALA A 221 5.88 -42.70 10.40
N GLY A 222 5.42 -43.00 9.19
CA GLY A 222 6.14 -43.84 8.22
C GLY A 222 7.13 -43.09 7.34
N PHE A 223 7.12 -41.75 7.36
CA PHE A 223 7.96 -40.89 6.53
C PHE A 223 9.28 -40.57 7.25
N SER A 224 10.36 -41.23 6.86
CA SER A 224 11.65 -41.12 7.55
C SER A 224 12.39 -39.83 7.19
N ALA A 225 13.31 -39.40 8.07
CA ALA A 225 14.19 -38.26 7.79
C ALA A 225 15.06 -38.48 6.55
N GLU A 226 15.47 -39.72 6.26
CA GLU A 226 16.20 -40.06 5.04
C GLU A 226 15.33 -39.91 3.78
N GLN A 227 14.04 -40.24 3.86
CA GLN A 227 13.10 -39.99 2.76
C GLN A 227 12.87 -38.51 2.55
N ALA A 228 12.67 -37.75 3.63
CA ALA A 228 12.52 -36.30 3.59
C ALA A 228 13.74 -35.64 2.92
N ALA A 229 14.96 -35.98 3.36
CA ALA A 229 16.20 -35.45 2.79
C ALA A 229 16.44 -35.87 1.32
N ALA A 230 16.04 -37.10 0.95
CA ALA A 230 16.14 -37.55 -0.44
C ALA A 230 15.18 -36.80 -1.37
N ILE A 231 13.95 -36.55 -0.91
CA ILE A 231 12.97 -35.75 -1.66
C ILE A 231 13.42 -34.29 -1.70
N ASP A 232 13.89 -33.72 -0.59
CA ASP A 232 14.45 -32.36 -0.53
C ASP A 232 15.49 -32.14 -1.62
N ALA A 233 16.50 -33.02 -1.69
CA ALA A 233 17.55 -32.97 -2.71
C ALA A 233 17.02 -33.17 -4.14
N ALA A 234 15.87 -33.82 -4.32
CA ALA A 234 15.24 -34.02 -5.61
C ALA A 234 14.38 -32.83 -6.05
N VAL A 235 13.72 -32.12 -5.12
CA VAL A 235 12.74 -31.07 -5.43
C VAL A 235 13.27 -29.65 -5.27
N GLN A 236 14.33 -29.45 -4.48
CA GLN A 236 14.88 -28.14 -4.19
C GLN A 236 15.26 -27.40 -5.49
N GLY A 237 14.73 -26.19 -5.65
CA GLY A 237 15.00 -25.33 -6.80
C GLY A 237 14.31 -25.77 -8.10
N LYS A 238 13.49 -26.82 -8.09
CA LYS A 238 12.71 -27.23 -9.26
C LYS A 238 11.47 -26.37 -9.45
N THR A 239 11.19 -26.05 -10.71
CA THR A 239 9.94 -25.46 -11.18
C THR A 239 8.81 -26.51 -11.18
N VAL A 240 7.56 -26.05 -11.25
CA VAL A 240 6.36 -26.89 -11.44
C VAL A 240 6.53 -27.83 -12.64
N LEU A 241 7.10 -27.36 -13.75
CA LEU A 241 7.30 -28.17 -14.95
C LEU A 241 8.30 -29.31 -14.70
N GLU A 242 9.41 -29.04 -14.01
CA GLU A 242 10.39 -30.07 -13.65
C GLU A 242 9.85 -31.05 -12.59
N LEU A 243 8.98 -30.58 -11.69
CA LEU A 243 8.28 -31.48 -10.75
C LEU A 243 7.32 -32.41 -11.50
N GLN A 244 6.62 -31.93 -12.54
CA GLN A 244 5.82 -32.82 -13.40
C GLN A 244 6.67 -33.89 -14.08
N GLU A 245 7.88 -33.56 -14.56
CA GLU A 245 8.77 -34.56 -15.14
C GLU A 245 9.12 -35.69 -14.15
N LEU A 246 9.40 -35.34 -12.89
CA LEU A 246 9.66 -36.33 -11.84
C LEU A 246 8.42 -37.20 -11.54
N LEU A 247 7.24 -36.57 -11.49
CA LEU A 247 5.97 -37.25 -11.23
C LEU A 247 5.60 -38.21 -12.37
N ASP A 248 5.77 -37.78 -13.62
CA ASP A 248 5.48 -38.58 -14.81
C ASP A 248 6.52 -39.69 -15.02
N GLY A 249 7.77 -39.45 -14.61
CA GLY A 249 8.84 -40.46 -14.58
C GLY A 249 8.68 -41.49 -13.47
N GLY A 250 7.83 -41.24 -12.47
CA GLY A 250 7.68 -42.08 -11.28
C GLY A 250 8.88 -42.02 -10.32
N GLU A 251 9.72 -40.99 -10.46
CA GLU A 251 10.85 -40.71 -9.56
C GLU A 251 10.37 -40.04 -8.26
N LEU A 252 9.24 -39.34 -8.35
CA LEU A 252 8.50 -38.73 -7.26
C LEU A 252 7.01 -39.10 -7.43
N THR A 253 6.26 -39.17 -6.34
CA THR A 253 4.79 -39.25 -6.39
C THR A 253 4.16 -38.03 -5.72
N SER A 254 2.92 -37.69 -6.08
CA SER A 254 2.18 -36.59 -5.43
C SER A 254 2.00 -36.85 -3.94
N GLU A 255 1.79 -38.12 -3.54
CA GLU A 255 1.77 -38.52 -2.12
C GLU A 255 3.09 -38.18 -1.41
N GLN A 256 4.23 -38.51 -2.01
CA GLN A 256 5.55 -38.20 -1.45
C GLN A 256 5.78 -36.70 -1.34
N LEU A 257 5.37 -35.93 -2.35
CA LEU A 257 5.50 -34.48 -2.36
C LEU A 257 4.62 -33.82 -1.29
N VAL A 258 3.37 -34.28 -1.10
CA VAL A 258 2.50 -33.81 -0.01
C VAL A 258 3.08 -34.14 1.36
N LEU A 259 3.56 -35.38 1.58
CA LEU A 259 4.17 -35.76 2.85
C LEU A 259 5.45 -34.97 3.14
N TYR A 260 6.25 -34.67 2.12
CA TYR A 260 7.41 -33.81 2.22
C TYR A 260 7.04 -32.41 2.71
N TYR A 261 6.05 -31.75 2.08
CA TYR A 261 5.61 -30.43 2.53
C TYR A 261 4.97 -30.45 3.92
N LEU A 262 4.14 -31.46 4.24
CA LEU A 262 3.57 -31.60 5.58
C LEU A 262 4.66 -31.78 6.66
N ASN A 263 5.72 -32.53 6.36
CA ASN A 263 6.87 -32.69 7.25
C ASN A 263 7.62 -31.37 7.46
N ARG A 264 7.82 -30.58 6.40
CA ARG A 264 8.44 -29.25 6.49
C ARG A 264 7.58 -28.27 7.26
N ILE A 265 6.27 -28.26 7.07
CA ILE A 265 5.33 -27.42 7.82
C ILE A 265 5.41 -27.74 9.33
N GLN A 266 5.46 -29.02 9.72
CA GLN A 266 5.66 -29.39 11.13
C GLN A 266 6.98 -28.88 11.71
N HIS A 267 8.03 -28.84 10.88
CA HIS A 267 9.37 -28.51 11.37
C HIS A 267 9.63 -27.00 11.39
N TYR A 268 9.14 -26.27 10.40
CA TYR A 268 9.53 -24.90 10.12
C TYR A 268 8.39 -23.88 10.27
N ASP A 269 7.13 -24.32 10.24
CA ASP A 269 6.00 -23.40 10.20
C ASP A 269 5.21 -23.32 11.50
N GLU A 270 4.79 -24.48 12.04
CA GLU A 270 3.89 -24.54 13.17
C GLU A 270 4.47 -23.82 14.40
N ASN A 271 3.86 -22.70 14.79
CA ASN A 271 4.29 -21.79 15.87
C ASN A 271 5.56 -20.98 15.60
N LEU A 272 6.27 -21.28 14.51
CA LEU A 272 7.51 -20.63 14.10
C LEU A 272 7.23 -19.59 13.00
N LEU A 273 7.29 -19.97 11.72
CA LEU A 273 7.01 -19.05 10.61
C LEU A 273 5.52 -18.66 10.52
N ASN A 274 4.59 -19.49 11.01
CA ASN A 274 3.14 -19.22 11.05
C ASN A 274 2.58 -18.76 9.69
N SER A 275 3.00 -19.39 8.59
CA SER A 275 2.55 -19.07 7.25
C SER A 275 1.35 -19.91 6.79
N ILE A 276 1.14 -21.09 7.38
CA ILE A 276 -0.03 -21.95 7.17
C ILE A 276 -0.97 -21.80 8.37
N MET A 277 -2.24 -21.51 8.11
CA MET A 277 -3.28 -21.35 9.13
C MET A 277 -4.20 -22.56 9.24
N GLU A 278 -4.37 -23.33 8.17
CA GLU A 278 -5.18 -24.55 8.17
C GLU A 278 -4.65 -25.54 7.13
N LEU A 279 -4.64 -26.82 7.45
CA LEU A 279 -4.30 -27.89 6.50
C LEU A 279 -5.56 -28.49 5.93
N ASN A 280 -5.55 -28.84 4.64
CA ASN A 280 -6.64 -29.59 4.04
C ASN A 280 -6.54 -31.07 4.47
N PRO A 281 -7.44 -31.60 5.32
CA PRO A 281 -7.37 -32.98 5.78
C PRO A 281 -7.48 -34.01 4.63
N GLU A 282 -7.96 -33.60 3.44
CA GLU A 282 -8.12 -34.44 2.26
C GLU A 282 -6.90 -34.40 1.30
N ALA A 283 -5.88 -33.58 1.58
CA ALA A 283 -4.75 -33.37 0.68
C ALA A 283 -4.02 -34.68 0.32
N LEU A 284 -3.75 -35.52 1.32
CA LEU A 284 -3.05 -36.79 1.12
C LEU A 284 -3.88 -37.79 0.31
N THR A 285 -5.18 -37.88 0.58
CA THR A 285 -6.08 -38.76 -0.17
C THR A 285 -6.17 -38.31 -1.63
N THR A 286 -6.32 -37.00 -1.85
CA THR A 286 -6.34 -36.41 -3.20
C THR A 286 -5.04 -36.73 -3.95
N ALA A 287 -3.90 -36.64 -3.28
CA ALA A 287 -2.59 -36.96 -3.85
C ALA A 287 -2.51 -38.43 -4.33
N GLN A 288 -2.92 -39.36 -3.49
CA GLN A 288 -2.96 -40.79 -3.81
C GLN A 288 -3.90 -41.08 -5.00
N GLU A 289 -5.04 -40.39 -5.08
CA GLU A 289 -5.95 -40.48 -6.23
C GLU A 289 -5.32 -39.95 -7.52
N ARG A 290 -4.61 -38.81 -7.46
CA ARG A 290 -3.90 -38.26 -8.62
C ARG A 290 -2.83 -39.24 -9.11
N ASP A 291 -2.04 -39.79 -8.21
CA ASP A 291 -1.00 -40.79 -8.50
C ASP A 291 -1.58 -42.06 -9.15
N ALA A 292 -2.65 -42.61 -8.57
CA ALA A 292 -3.29 -43.83 -9.07
C ALA A 292 -3.89 -43.64 -10.48
N ALA A 293 -4.39 -42.44 -10.78
CA ALA A 293 -5.00 -42.11 -12.07
C ALA A 293 -4.01 -41.56 -13.11
N ARG A 294 -2.81 -41.11 -12.71
CA ARG A 294 -1.85 -40.36 -13.55
C ARG A 294 -1.64 -40.99 -14.93
N ALA A 295 -1.28 -42.28 -14.99
CA ALA A 295 -1.01 -42.97 -16.25
C ALA A 295 -2.21 -43.07 -17.22
N ALA A 296 -3.44 -42.90 -16.73
CA ALA A 296 -4.68 -42.98 -17.50
C ALA A 296 -5.32 -41.60 -17.78
N THR A 297 -4.83 -40.54 -17.14
CA THR A 297 -5.37 -39.19 -17.23
C THR A 297 -4.50 -38.36 -18.18
N GLN A 298 -5.12 -37.72 -19.18
CA GLN A 298 -4.44 -36.61 -19.85
C GLN A 298 -4.52 -35.40 -18.93
N HIS A 299 -3.37 -34.84 -18.58
CA HIS A 299 -3.31 -33.80 -17.57
C HIS A 299 -2.39 -32.64 -17.98
N GLY A 300 -2.63 -31.49 -17.35
CA GLY A 300 -1.81 -30.30 -17.50
C GLY A 300 -0.73 -30.16 -16.41
N PRO A 301 -0.03 -29.02 -16.39
CA PRO A 301 1.13 -28.79 -15.52
C PRO A 301 0.86 -28.81 -14.01
N LEU A 302 -0.37 -28.58 -13.56
CA LEU A 302 -0.71 -28.56 -12.12
C LEU A 302 -1.22 -29.90 -11.57
N TYR A 303 -1.32 -30.93 -12.41
CA TYR A 303 -1.92 -32.20 -11.98
C TYR A 303 -1.06 -32.91 -10.93
N GLY A 304 -1.59 -33.04 -9.72
CA GLY A 304 -0.88 -33.61 -8.58
C GLY A 304 0.15 -32.67 -7.94
N ILE A 305 0.11 -31.37 -8.24
CA ILE A 305 0.96 -30.35 -7.61
C ILE A 305 0.26 -29.76 -6.37
N PRO A 306 0.92 -29.73 -5.20
CA PRO A 306 0.41 -29.05 -4.02
C PRO A 306 0.36 -27.52 -4.17
N VAL A 307 -0.77 -26.92 -3.82
CA VAL A 307 -1.01 -25.47 -3.86
C VAL A 307 -1.62 -25.03 -2.53
N THR A 308 -1.18 -23.91 -1.97
CA THR A 308 -1.83 -23.27 -0.81
C THR A 308 -2.58 -22.01 -1.24
N LEU A 309 -3.62 -21.66 -0.50
CA LEU A 309 -4.50 -20.54 -0.81
C LEU A 309 -4.51 -19.56 0.35
N LYS A 310 -4.42 -18.26 0.12
CA LYS A 310 -4.72 -17.27 1.15
C LYS A 310 -6.09 -17.52 1.75
N ASP A 311 -6.21 -17.40 3.07
CA ASP A 311 -7.42 -17.79 3.79
C ASP A 311 -8.67 -16.92 3.53
N ASN A 312 -8.54 -15.85 2.76
CA ASN A 312 -9.70 -15.11 2.25
C ASN A 312 -10.31 -15.74 0.97
N ILE A 313 -9.71 -16.79 0.41
CA ILE A 313 -10.20 -17.49 -0.80
C ILE A 313 -11.10 -18.65 -0.39
N ALA A 314 -12.37 -18.62 -0.77
CA ALA A 314 -13.32 -19.66 -0.37
C ALA A 314 -12.98 -21.03 -0.98
N THR A 315 -13.03 -22.04 -0.11
CA THR A 315 -13.11 -23.45 -0.48
C THR A 315 -14.35 -24.05 0.16
N VAL A 316 -15.06 -24.90 -0.56
CA VAL A 316 -16.03 -25.79 0.07
C VAL A 316 -15.30 -26.65 1.10
N GLY A 317 -15.98 -26.92 2.22
CA GLY A 317 -15.42 -27.64 3.37
C GLY A 317 -14.65 -28.92 2.98
N PRO A 318 -13.72 -29.37 3.83
CA PRO A 318 -13.77 -29.17 5.28
C PRO A 318 -12.94 -28.01 5.84
N MET A 319 -12.21 -27.26 5.00
CA MET A 319 -11.46 -26.08 5.46
C MET A 319 -12.37 -24.87 5.65
N HIS A 320 -11.95 -23.95 6.52
CA HIS A 320 -12.62 -22.68 6.76
C HIS A 320 -12.10 -21.61 5.79
N THR A 321 -12.77 -20.46 5.76
CA THR A 321 -12.31 -19.28 5.01
C THR A 321 -12.60 -18.08 5.88
N THR A 322 -11.61 -17.54 6.57
CA THR A 322 -11.85 -16.69 7.74
C THR A 322 -11.37 -15.25 7.57
N ALA A 323 -10.58 -14.99 6.53
CA ALA A 323 -9.79 -13.76 6.39
C ALA A 323 -8.93 -13.46 7.65
N GLY A 324 -8.58 -14.50 8.40
CA GLY A 324 -7.83 -14.44 9.66
C GLY A 324 -8.66 -14.01 10.88
N ASN A 325 -9.91 -13.58 10.69
CA ASN A 325 -10.69 -12.93 11.74
C ASN A 325 -11.56 -13.91 12.53
N TYR A 326 -11.62 -13.68 13.84
CA TYR A 326 -12.35 -14.54 14.78
C TYR A 326 -13.84 -14.68 14.48
N ALA A 327 -14.50 -13.66 13.92
CA ALA A 327 -15.93 -13.70 13.62
C ALA A 327 -16.30 -14.78 12.59
N LEU A 328 -15.35 -15.18 11.73
CA LEU A 328 -15.51 -16.23 10.74
C LEU A 328 -14.83 -17.55 11.13
N LYS A 329 -14.37 -17.70 12.38
CA LYS A 329 -13.55 -18.84 12.82
C LYS A 329 -14.16 -20.22 12.60
N ASP A 330 -15.47 -20.34 12.45
CA ASP A 330 -16.17 -21.61 12.19
C ASP A 330 -16.90 -21.60 10.83
N TRP A 331 -16.72 -20.56 10.01
CA TRP A 331 -17.38 -20.48 8.71
C TRP A 331 -16.65 -21.34 7.68
N GLN A 332 -17.42 -22.26 7.08
CA GLN A 332 -17.03 -23.04 5.91
C GLN A 332 -17.91 -22.58 4.76
N ALA A 333 -17.28 -22.32 3.62
CA ALA A 333 -17.98 -21.83 2.46
C ALA A 333 -18.89 -22.94 1.87
N ASP A 334 -20.01 -22.56 1.28
CA ASP A 334 -20.97 -23.53 0.69
C ASP A 334 -20.56 -24.02 -0.70
N ARG A 335 -19.58 -23.35 -1.30
CA ARG A 335 -18.98 -23.68 -2.59
C ARG A 335 -17.52 -23.23 -2.64
N ASP A 336 -16.80 -23.76 -3.61
CA ASP A 336 -15.50 -23.23 -4.00
C ASP A 336 -15.66 -21.85 -4.66
N SER A 337 -14.68 -20.98 -4.43
CA SER A 337 -14.44 -19.84 -5.32
C SER A 337 -14.18 -20.30 -6.75
N PHE A 338 -14.43 -19.42 -7.72
CA PHE A 338 -14.27 -19.77 -9.13
C PHE A 338 -12.83 -20.24 -9.42
N LEU A 339 -11.83 -19.53 -8.88
CA LEU A 339 -10.42 -19.88 -9.04
C LEU A 339 -10.05 -21.24 -8.42
N VAL A 340 -10.71 -21.64 -7.33
CA VAL A 340 -10.47 -22.97 -6.71
C VAL A 340 -11.07 -24.07 -7.57
N THR A 341 -12.20 -23.83 -8.22
CA THR A 341 -12.78 -24.76 -9.20
C THR A 341 -11.79 -25.00 -10.34
N GLN A 342 -11.19 -23.95 -10.89
CA GLN A 342 -10.15 -24.05 -11.92
C GLN A 342 -8.94 -24.88 -11.47
N LEU A 343 -8.45 -24.67 -10.24
CA LEU A 343 -7.33 -25.43 -9.68
C LEU A 343 -7.67 -26.92 -9.53
N ARG A 344 -8.86 -27.24 -9.02
CA ARG A 344 -9.31 -28.64 -8.86
C ARG A 344 -9.48 -29.34 -10.21
N ASP A 345 -10.04 -28.64 -11.20
CA ASP A 345 -10.21 -29.17 -12.56
C ASP A 345 -8.87 -29.41 -13.25
N ALA A 346 -7.86 -28.57 -12.99
CA ALA A 346 -6.48 -28.80 -13.42
C ALA A 346 -5.78 -29.96 -12.68
N GLY A 347 -6.42 -30.51 -11.63
CA GLY A 347 -5.91 -31.61 -10.82
C GLY A 347 -4.92 -31.19 -9.75
N ALA A 348 -4.85 -29.90 -9.41
CA ALA A 348 -4.03 -29.42 -8.30
C ALA A 348 -4.51 -29.98 -6.96
N ILE A 349 -3.59 -30.16 -6.03
CA ILE A 349 -3.90 -30.61 -4.66
C ILE A 349 -3.90 -29.37 -3.78
N ILE A 350 -5.07 -28.95 -3.31
CA ILE A 350 -5.12 -27.87 -2.32
C ILE A 350 -4.58 -28.41 -0.99
N LEU A 351 -3.39 -27.94 -0.60
CA LEU A 351 -2.67 -28.40 0.59
C LEU A 351 -3.23 -27.77 1.87
N GLY A 352 -3.69 -26.52 1.80
CA GLY A 352 -4.17 -25.78 2.97
C GLY A 352 -4.39 -24.30 2.70
N LYS A 353 -4.67 -23.58 3.79
CA LYS A 353 -4.86 -22.12 3.85
C LYS A 353 -3.62 -21.44 4.41
N ASN A 354 -3.16 -20.39 3.74
CA ASN A 354 -2.12 -19.51 4.24
C ASN A 354 -2.70 -18.45 5.19
N ASN A 355 -1.91 -18.09 6.20
CA ASN A 355 -2.18 -16.92 7.02
C ASN A 355 -2.06 -15.62 6.19
N LEU A 356 -2.60 -14.53 6.71
CA LEU A 356 -2.62 -13.20 6.10
C LEU A 356 -2.59 -12.11 7.17
N SER A 357 -2.33 -10.85 6.78
CA SER A 357 -2.79 -9.72 7.58
C SER A 357 -4.32 -9.76 7.64
N GLU A 358 -4.90 -9.75 8.84
CA GLU A 358 -6.35 -9.89 9.06
C GLU A 358 -7.17 -8.88 8.24
N TRP A 359 -8.29 -9.34 7.66
CA TRP A 359 -9.12 -8.58 6.70
C TRP A 359 -8.31 -7.93 5.58
N ALA A 360 -7.34 -8.66 5.05
CA ALA A 360 -6.45 -8.18 4.01
C ALA A 360 -5.69 -6.88 4.39
N ASN A 361 -5.30 -6.76 5.67
CA ASN A 361 -4.64 -5.59 6.29
C ASN A 361 -5.56 -4.41 6.61
N TYR A 362 -6.88 -4.58 6.58
CA TYR A 362 -7.85 -3.53 6.86
C TYR A 362 -8.57 -3.74 8.19
N THR A 363 -7.79 -4.00 9.24
CA THR A 363 -8.30 -4.21 10.62
C THR A 363 -8.01 -3.00 11.50
N ASP A 364 -6.73 -2.68 11.72
CA ASP A 364 -6.30 -1.53 12.51
C ASP A 364 -4.95 -1.01 12.00
N PRO A 365 -4.70 0.32 11.99
CA PRO A 365 -3.40 0.86 11.59
C PRO A 365 -2.22 0.40 12.46
N CYS A 366 -2.48 -0.12 13.66
CA CYS A 366 -1.45 -0.61 14.59
C CYS A 366 -1.16 -2.10 14.44
N MET A 367 -1.92 -2.80 13.59
CA MET A 367 -1.72 -4.22 13.36
C MET A 367 -0.45 -4.45 12.53
N PRO A 368 0.52 -5.26 13.00
CA PRO A 368 1.68 -5.58 12.21
C PRO A 368 1.30 -6.41 10.97
N SER A 369 2.05 -6.21 9.88
CA SER A 369 1.88 -7.02 8.67
C SER A 369 2.05 -8.51 8.96
N GLY A 370 1.15 -9.32 8.41
CA GLY A 370 1.15 -10.77 8.56
C GLY A 370 0.59 -11.30 9.89
N PHE A 371 0.02 -10.45 10.73
CA PHE A 371 -0.76 -10.90 11.88
C PHE A 371 -2.22 -11.15 11.54
N SER A 372 -2.78 -12.25 12.06
CA SER A 372 -4.22 -12.41 12.27
C SER A 372 -4.52 -13.08 13.60
N ALA A 373 -5.71 -12.86 14.15
CA ALA A 373 -6.11 -13.46 15.42
C ALA A 373 -6.10 -15.00 15.37
N LEU A 374 -6.50 -15.58 14.23
CA LEU A 374 -6.58 -17.03 14.05
C LEU A 374 -5.27 -17.67 13.60
N GLY A 375 -4.38 -16.95 12.91
CA GLY A 375 -3.11 -17.48 12.41
C GLY A 375 -1.88 -17.09 13.24
N GLY A 376 -2.00 -16.09 14.11
CA GLY A 376 -0.87 -15.48 14.81
C GLY A 376 -0.02 -14.61 13.87
N GLN A 377 1.19 -14.28 14.29
CA GLN A 377 2.13 -13.48 13.49
C GLN A 377 2.92 -14.37 12.53
N THR A 378 2.75 -14.18 11.22
CA THR A 378 3.65 -14.73 10.19
C THR A 378 5.02 -14.06 10.26
N ARG A 379 6.11 -14.81 10.05
CA ARG A 379 7.49 -14.32 10.18
C ARG A 379 8.29 -14.56 8.89
N ASN A 380 9.20 -13.63 8.57
CA ASN A 380 9.96 -13.67 7.32
C ASN A 380 11.01 -14.81 7.38
N PRO A 381 11.06 -15.71 6.39
CA PRO A 381 11.98 -16.84 6.43
C PRO A 381 13.43 -16.46 6.17
N ASN A 382 13.72 -15.20 5.81
CA ASN A 382 15.08 -14.72 5.55
C ASN A 382 15.72 -14.02 6.77
N GLY A 383 15.01 -13.91 7.91
CA GLY A 383 15.53 -13.29 9.12
C GLY A 383 14.55 -12.36 9.82
N PRO A 384 15.05 -11.47 10.71
CA PRO A 384 14.24 -10.55 11.52
C PRO A 384 13.74 -9.36 10.69
N TYR A 385 12.98 -9.63 9.63
CA TYR A 385 12.43 -8.65 8.71
C TYR A 385 10.90 -8.69 8.74
N ASP A 386 10.29 -7.60 8.28
CA ASP A 386 8.86 -7.58 8.00
C ASP A 386 8.54 -8.56 6.86
N THR A 387 7.37 -9.20 6.92
CA THR A 387 6.85 -10.02 5.81
C THR A 387 6.15 -9.16 4.77
N LEU A 388 5.77 -7.93 5.13
CA LEU A 388 4.74 -7.12 4.48
C LEU A 388 3.45 -7.92 4.31
N GLY A 389 2.47 -7.36 3.62
CA GLY A 389 1.16 -7.98 3.55
C GLY A 389 0.29 -7.42 2.44
N SER A 390 -0.93 -7.92 2.30
CA SER A 390 -1.59 -8.86 3.21
C SER A 390 -1.40 -10.35 2.88
N SER A 391 -0.89 -10.73 1.70
CA SER A 391 -0.62 -12.14 1.37
C SER A 391 0.70 -12.67 1.97
N SER A 392 0.94 -12.34 3.25
CA SER A 392 2.16 -12.67 4.00
C SER A 392 2.43 -14.18 4.02
N GLY A 393 1.47 -14.98 4.49
CA GLY A 393 1.62 -16.43 4.59
C GLY A 393 1.80 -17.10 3.22
N SER A 394 1.15 -16.59 2.17
CA SER A 394 1.32 -17.09 0.81
C SER A 394 2.75 -16.88 0.29
N ALA A 395 3.35 -15.71 0.56
CA ALA A 395 4.73 -15.41 0.20
C ALA A 395 5.73 -16.24 1.03
N VAL A 396 5.53 -16.30 2.35
CA VAL A 396 6.41 -17.04 3.27
C VAL A 396 6.37 -18.54 2.97
N ALA A 397 5.19 -19.13 2.72
CA ALA A 397 5.07 -20.54 2.40
C ALA A 397 5.83 -20.92 1.12
N VAL A 398 5.81 -20.05 0.11
CA VAL A 398 6.58 -20.26 -1.14
C VAL A 398 8.08 -20.08 -0.89
N ALA A 399 8.46 -19.03 -0.15
CA ALA A 399 9.85 -18.69 0.15
C ALA A 399 10.55 -19.74 1.03
N ALA A 400 9.83 -20.34 1.97
CA ALA A 400 10.33 -21.40 2.85
C ALA A 400 10.16 -22.82 2.27
N ASP A 401 9.72 -22.94 1.01
CA ASP A 401 9.44 -24.22 0.35
C ASP A 401 8.52 -25.13 1.17
N LEU A 402 7.41 -24.54 1.67
CA LEU A 402 6.34 -25.22 2.39
C LEU A 402 5.16 -25.58 1.46
N THR A 403 5.22 -25.11 0.22
CA THR A 403 4.31 -25.42 -0.88
C THR A 403 5.07 -25.28 -2.20
N THR A 404 4.53 -25.84 -3.29
CA THR A 404 5.09 -25.62 -4.63
C THR A 404 4.79 -24.21 -5.12
N VAL A 405 3.52 -23.83 -5.08
CA VAL A 405 3.02 -22.48 -5.41
C VAL A 405 1.89 -22.08 -4.47
N SER A 406 1.55 -20.80 -4.44
CA SER A 406 0.42 -20.30 -3.67
C SER A 406 -0.40 -19.27 -4.43
N VAL A 407 -1.66 -19.10 -4.01
CA VAL A 407 -2.54 -18.03 -4.53
C VAL A 407 -2.78 -17.02 -3.41
N GLY A 408 -2.46 -15.76 -3.68
CA GLY A 408 -2.75 -14.62 -2.81
C GLY A 408 -3.85 -13.72 -3.38
N SER A 409 -4.04 -12.56 -2.75
CA SER A 409 -4.94 -11.51 -3.23
C SER A 409 -4.36 -10.12 -3.04
N GLU A 410 -4.70 -9.21 -3.94
CA GLU A 410 -4.27 -7.81 -3.91
C GLU A 410 -5.40 -6.83 -4.14
N THR A 411 -5.52 -5.88 -3.20
CA THR A 411 -6.24 -4.60 -3.36
C THR A 411 -5.26 -3.52 -3.81
N ALA A 412 -4.19 -3.33 -3.03
CA ALA A 412 -3.06 -2.46 -3.35
C ALA A 412 -1.77 -3.03 -2.75
N GLY A 413 -0.89 -3.57 -3.59
CA GLY A 413 0.41 -4.13 -3.19
C GLY A 413 0.40 -5.47 -2.44
N SER A 414 -0.75 -5.98 -2.04
CA SER A 414 -0.88 -7.19 -1.20
C SER A 414 -0.45 -8.52 -1.83
N LEU A 415 -0.03 -8.56 -3.10
CA LEU A 415 0.70 -9.65 -3.76
C LEU A 415 2.16 -9.25 -3.98
N VAL A 416 2.41 -8.13 -4.66
CA VAL A 416 3.76 -7.76 -5.12
C VAL A 416 4.68 -7.30 -3.98
N GLN A 417 4.15 -6.68 -2.92
CA GLN A 417 4.93 -6.25 -1.75
C GLN A 417 5.41 -7.42 -0.90
N PRO A 418 4.54 -8.34 -0.42
CA PRO A 418 5.02 -9.50 0.32
C PRO A 418 5.87 -10.42 -0.56
N ALA A 419 5.63 -10.52 -1.87
CA ALA A 419 6.54 -11.22 -2.78
C ALA A 419 7.96 -10.64 -2.74
N ARG A 420 8.09 -9.31 -2.84
CA ARG A 420 9.36 -8.60 -2.76
C ARG A 420 10.07 -8.80 -1.43
N ALA A 421 9.35 -8.61 -0.32
CA ALA A 421 9.92 -8.70 1.03
C ALA A 421 10.42 -10.10 1.40
N ASN A 422 9.83 -11.15 0.81
CA ASN A 422 10.19 -12.53 1.08
C ASN A 422 11.04 -13.18 -0.04
N GLY A 423 11.38 -12.42 -1.09
CA GLY A 423 12.29 -12.87 -2.14
C GLY A 423 11.69 -13.86 -3.14
N VAL A 424 10.38 -13.76 -3.42
CA VAL A 424 9.66 -14.65 -4.35
C VAL A 424 9.00 -13.88 -5.50
N VAL A 425 8.54 -14.60 -6.52
CA VAL A 425 7.76 -14.03 -7.61
C VAL A 425 6.30 -13.96 -7.18
N GLY A 426 5.66 -12.81 -7.40
CA GLY A 426 4.23 -12.62 -7.15
C GLY A 426 3.66 -11.65 -8.16
N MET A 427 2.48 -11.96 -8.68
CA MET A 427 1.87 -11.18 -9.76
C MET A 427 0.45 -10.78 -9.40
N ARG A 428 0.17 -9.48 -9.46
CA ARG A 428 -1.17 -8.92 -9.59
C ARG A 428 -1.55 -8.98 -11.09
N PRO A 429 -2.49 -9.84 -11.50
CA PRO A 429 -2.93 -9.86 -12.89
C PRO A 429 -3.83 -8.65 -13.20
N SER A 430 -4.07 -8.41 -14.49
CA SER A 430 -5.07 -7.43 -14.91
C SER A 430 -6.43 -7.72 -14.27
N LYS A 431 -7.09 -6.70 -13.74
CA LYS A 431 -8.42 -6.84 -13.10
C LYS A 431 -9.40 -7.47 -14.08
N GLY A 432 -10.06 -8.54 -13.63
CA GLY A 432 -11.00 -9.34 -14.41
C GLY A 432 -10.40 -10.60 -15.05
N LEU A 433 -9.07 -10.73 -15.10
CA LEU A 433 -8.42 -11.92 -15.68
C LEU A 433 -8.56 -13.15 -14.78
N VAL A 434 -8.38 -12.95 -13.47
CA VAL A 434 -8.67 -13.95 -12.43
C VAL A 434 -9.89 -13.48 -11.67
N SER A 435 -10.93 -14.32 -11.62
CA SER A 435 -12.20 -13.97 -10.96
C SER A 435 -12.02 -13.78 -9.45
N GLY A 436 -12.60 -12.71 -8.92
CA GLY A 436 -12.75 -12.48 -7.48
C GLY A 436 -13.97 -13.18 -6.86
N ASP A 437 -14.72 -13.97 -7.64
CA ASP A 437 -15.94 -14.62 -7.16
C ASP A 437 -15.68 -15.53 -5.96
N TYR A 438 -16.42 -15.28 -4.88
CA TYR A 438 -16.32 -15.97 -3.60
C TYR A 438 -14.93 -15.86 -2.92
N VAL A 439 -14.19 -14.79 -3.19
CA VAL A 439 -13.08 -14.35 -2.34
C VAL A 439 -13.62 -13.29 -1.38
N ILE A 440 -13.34 -13.41 -0.08
CA ILE A 440 -13.77 -12.42 0.91
C ILE A 440 -13.16 -11.06 0.51
N PRO A 441 -14.01 -10.06 0.19
CA PRO A 441 -13.55 -8.81 -0.41
C PRO A 441 -13.02 -7.84 0.64
N LEU A 442 -12.18 -6.92 0.17
CA LEU A 442 -11.89 -5.66 0.83
C LEU A 442 -12.44 -4.50 0.00
N GLU A 443 -12.03 -4.40 -1.24
CA GLU A 443 -12.48 -3.37 -2.17
C GLU A 443 -12.71 -4.00 -3.54
N PRO A 444 -13.93 -4.49 -3.82
CA PRO A 444 -14.23 -5.30 -5.01
C PRO A 444 -13.80 -4.68 -6.35
N THR A 445 -13.70 -3.35 -6.41
CA THR A 445 -13.33 -2.62 -7.63
C THR A 445 -11.82 -2.66 -7.92
N LEU A 446 -11.00 -2.96 -6.91
CA LEU A 446 -9.55 -3.10 -6.99
C LEU A 446 -9.10 -4.55 -6.84
N ASP A 447 -9.81 -5.32 -6.01
CA ASP A 447 -9.42 -6.67 -5.59
C ASP A 447 -9.17 -7.61 -6.77
N THR A 448 -8.07 -8.35 -6.71
CA THR A 448 -7.81 -9.45 -7.63
C THR A 448 -7.00 -10.55 -6.92
N ALA A 449 -7.30 -11.81 -7.21
CA ALA A 449 -6.45 -12.91 -6.79
C ALA A 449 -5.27 -13.05 -7.76
N GLY A 450 -4.16 -13.62 -7.31
CA GLY A 450 -2.99 -13.75 -8.15
C GLY A 450 -2.00 -14.82 -7.70
N PRO A 451 -1.19 -15.32 -8.65
CA PRO A 451 -0.21 -16.37 -8.40
C PRO A 451 1.03 -15.86 -7.64
N MET A 452 1.58 -16.73 -6.80
CA MET A 452 2.89 -16.57 -6.19
C MET A 452 3.68 -17.88 -6.32
N GLY A 453 4.97 -17.76 -6.63
CA GLY A 453 5.87 -18.89 -6.89
C GLY A 453 7.32 -18.50 -6.70
N ARG A 454 8.23 -19.48 -6.66
CA ARG A 454 9.68 -19.18 -6.55
C ARG A 454 10.24 -18.66 -7.87
N THR A 455 9.63 -19.05 -8.98
CA THR A 455 10.08 -18.67 -10.32
C THR A 455 8.99 -18.01 -11.15
N VAL A 456 9.38 -17.26 -12.19
CA VAL A 456 8.46 -16.72 -13.19
C VAL A 456 7.75 -17.84 -13.95
N THR A 457 8.44 -18.99 -14.13
CA THR A 457 7.84 -20.20 -14.71
C THR A 457 6.66 -20.69 -13.90
N ASP A 458 6.81 -20.79 -12.58
CA ASP A 458 5.74 -21.25 -11.68
C ASP A 458 4.55 -20.30 -11.69
N VAL A 459 4.83 -19.00 -11.69
CA VAL A 459 3.82 -17.94 -11.75
C VAL A 459 3.07 -17.96 -13.09
N ALA A 460 3.77 -18.17 -14.21
CA ALA A 460 3.14 -18.29 -15.53
C ALA A 460 2.23 -19.52 -15.62
N VAL A 461 2.70 -20.69 -15.15
CA VAL A 461 1.89 -21.92 -15.10
C VAL A 461 0.62 -21.73 -14.27
N LEU A 462 0.76 -21.13 -13.09
CA LEU A 462 -0.37 -20.90 -12.21
C LEU A 462 -1.33 -19.85 -12.81
N LEU A 463 -0.83 -18.77 -13.39
CA LEU A 463 -1.66 -17.76 -14.07
C LEU A 463 -2.46 -18.37 -15.22
N THR A 464 -1.85 -19.20 -16.08
CA THR A 464 -2.54 -19.92 -17.17
C THR A 464 -3.73 -20.74 -16.66
N THR A 465 -3.62 -21.32 -15.46
CA THR A 465 -4.73 -22.10 -14.87
C THR A 465 -5.83 -21.21 -14.30
N LEU A 466 -5.45 -20.10 -13.65
CA LEU A 466 -6.38 -19.21 -12.96
C LEU A 466 -7.11 -18.26 -13.93
N ALA A 467 -6.48 -17.91 -15.04
CA ALA A 467 -7.04 -17.07 -16.08
C ALA A 467 -8.22 -17.78 -16.74
N ALA A 468 -9.42 -17.24 -16.55
CA ALA A 468 -10.65 -17.80 -17.13
C ALA A 468 -11.79 -16.79 -17.06
N THR A 469 -12.72 -16.89 -18.00
CA THR A 469 -13.92 -16.05 -18.00
C THR A 469 -14.95 -16.57 -17.00
N ASP A 470 -15.33 -15.74 -16.04
CA ASP A 470 -16.41 -15.99 -15.09
C ASP A 470 -17.58 -15.01 -15.35
N PRO A 471 -18.82 -15.49 -15.58
CA PRO A 471 -19.99 -14.64 -15.68
C PRO A 471 -20.28 -13.78 -14.44
N ASN A 472 -19.78 -14.18 -13.27
CA ASN A 472 -19.94 -13.45 -12.01
C ASN A 472 -18.85 -12.38 -11.81
N GLU A 473 -17.79 -12.36 -12.62
CA GLU A 473 -16.73 -11.35 -12.55
C GLU A 473 -17.14 -10.11 -13.37
N PRO A 474 -17.44 -8.96 -12.74
CA PRO A 474 -17.97 -7.78 -13.44
C PRO A 474 -17.04 -7.24 -14.53
N ARG A 475 -15.73 -7.50 -14.44
CA ARG A 475 -14.72 -7.14 -15.46
C ARG A 475 -14.23 -8.30 -16.31
N GLY A 476 -14.85 -9.47 -16.22
CA GLY A 476 -14.43 -10.66 -16.95
C GLY A 476 -14.47 -10.47 -18.47
N ALA A 477 -15.41 -9.65 -18.97
CA ALA A 477 -15.52 -9.32 -20.39
C ALA A 477 -14.33 -8.52 -20.93
N ASP A 478 -13.75 -7.63 -20.12
CA ASP A 478 -12.63 -6.77 -20.52
C ASP A 478 -11.34 -7.59 -20.66
N ALA A 479 -11.16 -8.57 -19.78
CA ALA A 479 -9.99 -9.46 -19.76
C ALA A 479 -10.18 -10.77 -20.54
N ALA A 480 -11.35 -11.01 -21.13
CA ALA A 480 -11.68 -12.25 -21.85
C ALA A 480 -10.68 -12.58 -22.98
N ALA A 481 -10.07 -11.56 -23.59
CA ALA A 481 -9.04 -11.74 -24.61
C ALA A 481 -7.77 -12.47 -24.10
N LEU A 482 -7.52 -12.45 -22.79
CA LEU A 482 -6.40 -13.10 -22.14
C LEU A 482 -6.79 -14.41 -21.42
N ALA A 483 -8.08 -14.72 -21.30
CA ALA A 483 -8.56 -15.86 -20.51
C ALA A 483 -8.11 -17.23 -21.06
N ASP A 484 -7.86 -17.35 -22.37
CA ASP A 484 -7.38 -18.59 -23.01
C ASP A 484 -5.89 -18.52 -23.39
N VAL A 485 -5.16 -17.52 -22.89
CA VAL A 485 -3.72 -17.36 -23.19
C VAL A 485 -2.91 -18.30 -22.31
N ASP A 486 -2.03 -19.08 -22.93
CA ASP A 486 -1.00 -19.80 -22.20
C ASP A 486 0.18 -18.85 -21.92
N PHE A 487 0.26 -18.36 -20.69
CA PHE A 487 1.33 -17.46 -20.26
C PHE A 487 2.71 -18.13 -20.27
N THR A 488 2.79 -19.46 -20.34
CA THR A 488 4.08 -20.16 -20.45
C THR A 488 4.74 -19.96 -21.82
N ASP A 489 3.97 -19.59 -22.85
CA ASP A 489 4.50 -19.23 -24.17
C ASP A 489 5.37 -17.95 -24.12
N TYR A 490 5.23 -17.15 -23.06
CA TYR A 490 5.98 -15.91 -22.85
C TYR A 490 7.24 -16.10 -21.99
N LEU A 491 7.57 -17.33 -21.57
CA LEU A 491 8.85 -17.68 -20.95
C LEU A 491 9.98 -17.70 -22.00
N SER A 492 10.18 -16.57 -22.68
CA SER A 492 10.97 -16.46 -23.90
C SER A 492 11.73 -15.14 -23.97
N LEU A 493 13.06 -15.23 -24.14
CA LEU A 493 13.90 -14.06 -24.39
C LEU A 493 13.57 -13.39 -25.73
N ASP A 494 13.06 -14.14 -26.70
CA ASP A 494 12.66 -13.57 -28.00
C ASP A 494 11.37 -12.75 -27.88
N GLU A 495 10.44 -13.13 -27.00
CA GLU A 495 9.29 -12.28 -26.67
C GLU A 495 9.75 -11.02 -25.92
N ALA A 496 10.66 -11.16 -24.95
CA ALA A 496 11.19 -10.02 -24.20
C ALA A 496 11.93 -9.00 -25.10
N ARG A 497 12.68 -9.46 -26.11
CA ARG A 497 13.40 -8.60 -27.07
C ARG A 497 12.49 -7.77 -27.98
N LYS A 498 11.20 -8.10 -28.07
CA LYS A 498 10.23 -7.31 -28.83
C LYS A 498 9.74 -6.09 -28.04
N LEU A 499 10.05 -6.05 -26.74
CA LEU A 499 9.54 -5.05 -25.80
C LEU A 499 10.60 -3.99 -25.49
N ARG A 500 10.12 -2.80 -25.14
CA ARG A 500 10.90 -1.65 -24.70
C ARG A 500 10.65 -1.45 -23.21
N VAL A 501 11.71 -1.62 -22.40
CA VAL A 501 11.62 -1.57 -20.94
C VAL A 501 11.96 -0.17 -20.46
N GLY A 502 11.00 0.51 -19.84
CA GLY A 502 11.24 1.76 -19.12
C GLY A 502 11.90 1.48 -17.77
N VAL A 503 13.02 2.14 -17.50
CA VAL A 503 13.74 2.01 -16.23
C VAL A 503 13.80 3.36 -15.50
N VAL A 504 13.12 3.46 -14.37
CA VAL A 504 13.08 4.65 -13.52
C VAL A 504 14.28 4.66 -12.57
N ARG A 505 15.13 5.67 -12.67
CA ARG A 505 16.17 5.95 -11.68
C ARG A 505 15.66 6.96 -10.67
N LEU A 506 15.72 6.60 -9.39
CA LEU A 506 15.47 7.55 -8.31
C LEU A 506 16.56 8.64 -8.34
N ASP A 507 16.15 9.91 -8.32
CA ASP A 507 17.06 11.05 -8.21
C ASP A 507 16.88 11.76 -6.86
N ALA A 508 17.82 12.65 -6.49
CA ALA A 508 17.93 13.20 -5.14
C ALA A 508 16.66 13.94 -4.66
N LEU A 509 15.79 14.38 -5.57
CA LEU A 509 14.51 15.02 -5.22
C LEU A 509 13.50 14.04 -4.61
N ALA A 510 13.69 12.73 -4.78
CA ALA A 510 12.89 11.71 -4.10
C ALA A 510 13.05 11.73 -2.57
N THR A 511 14.15 12.29 -2.04
CA THR A 511 14.34 12.50 -0.59
C THR A 511 13.73 13.81 -0.08
N THR A 512 13.26 14.69 -0.97
CA THR A 512 12.83 16.06 -0.63
C THR A 512 11.32 16.26 -0.64
N VAL A 513 10.52 15.18 -0.75
CA VAL A 513 9.04 15.23 -0.64
C VAL A 513 8.56 15.07 0.82
N VAL A 514 9.49 15.01 1.79
CA VAL A 514 9.19 14.82 3.22
C VAL A 514 9.11 16.10 4.10
N PRO A 515 9.36 17.35 3.64
CA PRO A 515 9.18 18.49 4.52
C PRO A 515 7.75 19.06 4.44
N SER A 516 6.79 18.35 5.03
CA SER A 516 5.73 18.92 5.92
C SER A 516 4.74 17.83 6.38
N PHE A 517 5.25 16.65 6.71
CA PHE A 517 4.45 15.54 7.23
C PHE A 517 3.51 15.94 8.39
N ALA A 518 3.93 16.93 9.19
CA ALA A 518 3.19 17.43 10.34
C ALA A 518 2.10 18.47 10.00
N GLU A 519 2.02 18.97 8.77
CA GLU A 519 1.10 20.06 8.36
C GLU A 519 -0.12 19.57 7.58
N LEU A 520 -0.20 18.27 7.29
CA LEU A 520 -1.36 17.68 6.62
C LEU A 520 -2.48 17.41 7.66
N PRO A 521 -3.77 17.39 7.28
CA PRO A 521 -4.85 16.90 8.14
C PRO A 521 -4.54 15.49 8.67
N VAL A 522 -4.95 15.12 9.88
CA VAL A 522 -4.62 13.83 10.50
C VAL A 522 -5.02 12.64 9.61
N GLU A 523 -6.15 12.75 8.92
CA GLU A 523 -6.64 11.71 8.00
C GLU A 523 -5.74 11.57 6.75
N VAL A 524 -5.07 12.66 6.34
CA VAL A 524 -4.09 12.68 5.23
C VAL A 524 -2.71 12.28 5.74
N GLN A 525 -2.34 12.62 6.98
CA GLN A 525 -1.12 12.12 7.62
C GLN A 525 -1.17 10.60 7.79
N GLU A 526 -2.31 10.00 8.10
CA GLU A 526 -2.45 8.54 8.19
C GLU A 526 -2.27 7.86 6.82
N GLN A 527 -2.84 8.43 5.75
CA GLN A 527 -2.62 7.96 4.36
C GLN A 527 -1.19 8.17 3.89
N LEU A 528 -0.60 9.32 4.23
CA LEU A 528 0.78 9.64 3.89
C LEU A 528 1.74 8.81 4.76
N MET A 529 1.37 8.38 5.96
CA MET A 529 2.18 7.49 6.80
C MET A 529 2.25 6.09 6.20
N ASP A 530 1.15 5.58 5.66
CA ASP A 530 1.11 4.29 4.99
C ASP A 530 1.95 4.33 3.69
N LEU A 531 1.96 5.48 3.01
CA LEU A 531 2.81 5.77 1.86
C LEU A 531 4.28 6.03 2.24
N VAL A 532 4.55 6.74 3.34
CA VAL A 532 5.88 7.05 3.87
C VAL A 532 6.50 5.81 4.51
N ALA A 533 5.71 4.87 5.02
CA ALA A 533 6.13 3.51 5.37
C ALA A 533 6.48 2.67 4.13
N GLN A 534 5.89 3.00 2.96
CA GLN A 534 6.33 2.48 1.66
C GLN A 534 7.55 3.23 1.08
N LEU A 535 7.93 4.42 1.56
CA LEU A 535 9.13 5.13 1.08
C LEU A 535 10.48 4.48 1.48
N PRO A 536 10.69 3.87 2.66
CA PRO A 536 11.88 3.03 2.90
C PRO A 536 11.86 1.74 2.07
N ASN A 537 10.76 1.43 1.35
CA ASN A 537 10.77 0.40 0.31
C ASN A 537 11.36 0.91 -1.02
N LEU A 538 11.48 2.23 -1.23
CA LEU A 538 12.22 2.80 -2.37
C LEU A 538 13.73 2.65 -2.21
N SER A 539 14.25 2.75 -0.99
CA SER A 539 15.64 2.36 -0.68
C SER A 539 15.85 0.84 -0.70
N GLY A 540 14.78 0.05 -0.88
CA GLY A 540 14.84 -1.40 -1.09
C GLY A 540 15.09 -1.81 -2.55
N TYR A 541 15.09 -0.89 -3.51
CA TYR A 541 15.47 -1.14 -4.91
C TYR A 541 16.99 -1.27 -5.09
N ASN A 542 17.69 -1.87 -4.11
CA ASN A 542 19.14 -1.95 -3.99
C ASN A 542 19.84 -2.91 -4.97
N ALA A 543 19.12 -3.51 -5.92
CA ALA A 543 19.78 -3.88 -7.16
C ALA A 543 20.14 -2.55 -7.83
N PRO A 544 21.42 -2.16 -7.91
CA PRO A 544 21.77 -0.86 -8.48
C PRO A 544 21.13 -0.84 -9.85
N THR A 545 20.27 0.13 -10.13
CA THR A 545 19.45 0.17 -11.36
C THR A 545 20.28 -0.13 -12.61
N SER A 546 21.59 0.17 -12.58
CA SER A 546 22.60 -0.28 -13.55
C SER A 546 22.68 -1.79 -13.77
N ALA A 547 22.72 -2.64 -12.74
CA ALA A 547 22.79 -4.10 -12.90
C ALA A 547 21.55 -4.66 -13.61
N MET A 548 20.36 -4.11 -13.36
CA MET A 548 19.14 -4.49 -14.06
C MET A 548 19.16 -4.01 -15.53
N ILE A 549 19.65 -2.79 -15.78
CA ILE A 549 19.85 -2.28 -17.14
C ILE A 549 20.85 -3.16 -17.90
N ASP A 550 22.01 -3.44 -17.31
CA ASP A 550 23.05 -4.30 -17.89
C ASP A 550 22.52 -5.71 -18.16
N ALA A 551 21.72 -6.26 -17.23
CA ALA A 551 21.07 -7.57 -17.38
C ALA A 551 20.13 -7.61 -18.59
N LEU A 552 19.31 -6.58 -18.79
CA LEU A 552 18.39 -6.49 -19.93
C LEU A 552 19.14 -6.22 -21.25
N GLU A 553 20.03 -5.23 -21.27
CA GLU A 553 20.78 -4.83 -22.47
C GLU A 553 21.70 -5.95 -22.96
N SER A 554 22.35 -6.70 -22.05
CA SER A 554 23.20 -7.83 -22.42
C SER A 554 22.44 -8.98 -23.10
N GLN A 555 21.13 -9.04 -22.89
CA GLN A 555 20.22 -9.98 -23.55
C GLN A 555 19.62 -9.42 -24.85
N GLY A 556 19.94 -8.17 -25.22
CA GLY A 556 19.46 -7.50 -26.42
C GLY A 556 18.07 -6.86 -26.28
N ILE A 557 17.62 -6.62 -25.05
CA ILE A 557 16.34 -5.94 -24.75
C ILE A 557 16.58 -4.44 -24.76
N GLU A 558 15.67 -3.69 -25.39
CA GLU A 558 15.77 -2.22 -25.43
C GLU A 558 15.37 -1.62 -24.08
N VAL A 559 16.21 -0.75 -23.54
CA VAL A 559 15.97 -0.07 -22.27
C VAL A 559 15.90 1.45 -22.48
N VAL A 560 14.87 2.07 -21.93
CA VAL A 560 14.69 3.54 -21.90
C VAL A 560 14.78 4.00 -20.45
N VAL A 561 15.78 4.82 -20.13
CA VAL A 561 16.01 5.27 -18.75
C VAL A 561 15.37 6.62 -18.51
N PHE A 562 14.61 6.74 -17.43
CA PHE A 562 13.96 7.96 -16.98
C PHE A 562 14.44 8.34 -15.58
N LYS A 563 14.30 9.61 -15.21
CA LYS A 563 14.36 10.02 -13.80
C LYS A 563 12.99 9.90 -13.15
N GLN A 564 12.96 9.61 -11.84
CA GLN A 564 11.71 9.61 -11.09
C GLN A 564 10.99 10.97 -11.17
N SER A 565 11.73 12.08 -11.21
CA SER A 565 11.16 13.43 -11.37
C SER A 565 10.41 13.66 -12.69
N GLU A 566 10.58 12.79 -13.69
CA GLU A 566 9.83 12.83 -14.96
C GLU A 566 8.46 12.16 -14.85
N PHE A 567 8.22 11.40 -13.78
CA PHE A 567 6.94 10.76 -13.48
C PHE A 567 6.34 11.35 -12.21
N PRO A 568 5.48 12.38 -12.30
CA PRO A 568 4.77 12.88 -11.13
C PRO A 568 3.97 11.74 -10.52
N ILE A 569 4.25 11.44 -9.25
CA ILE A 569 3.52 10.42 -8.50
C ILE A 569 2.15 11.02 -8.18
N ASP A 570 1.10 10.48 -8.78
CA ASP A 570 -0.26 10.82 -8.41
C ASP A 570 -0.64 10.09 -7.12
N LEU A 571 -0.46 10.79 -6.00
CA LEU A 571 -0.81 10.34 -4.66
C LEU A 571 -2.28 10.56 -4.31
N SER A 572 -3.07 11.18 -5.20
CA SER A 572 -4.46 11.51 -4.92
C SER A 572 -5.38 10.29 -4.83
N ASN A 573 -4.90 9.09 -5.18
CA ASN A 573 -5.74 7.89 -5.26
C ASN A 573 -6.02 7.19 -3.91
N ALA A 574 -5.52 7.72 -2.79
CA ALA A 574 -5.88 7.26 -1.45
C ALA A 574 -7.16 7.96 -0.94
N HIS A 575 -8.30 7.73 -1.58
CA HIS A 575 -9.58 8.20 -1.03
C HIS A 575 -10.00 7.23 0.08
N THR A 576 -9.66 7.53 1.33
CA THR A 576 -9.99 6.71 2.52
C THR A 576 -11.45 6.27 2.60
N GLY A 577 -12.39 7.10 2.14
CA GLY A 577 -13.82 6.74 2.11
C GLY A 577 -14.21 5.64 1.11
N LEU A 578 -13.38 5.37 0.09
CA LEU A 578 -13.67 4.30 -0.88
C LEU A 578 -13.49 2.91 -0.26
N LEU A 579 -12.38 2.69 0.45
CA LEU A 579 -12.11 1.42 1.10
C LEU A 579 -13.13 1.12 2.20
N ASP A 580 -13.51 2.13 2.99
CA ASP A 580 -14.54 1.97 4.03
C ASP A 580 -15.87 1.50 3.45
N TYR A 581 -16.35 2.17 2.40
CA TYR A 581 -17.58 1.80 1.72
C TYR A 581 -17.46 0.43 1.03
N GLY A 582 -16.38 0.21 0.27
CA GLY A 582 -16.13 -1.05 -0.44
C GLY A 582 -16.11 -2.25 0.49
N PHE A 583 -15.49 -2.10 1.67
CA PHE A 583 -15.42 -3.16 2.67
C PHE A 583 -16.80 -3.44 3.27
N GLN A 584 -17.50 -2.39 3.70
CA GLN A 584 -18.84 -2.51 4.26
C GLN A 584 -19.81 -3.16 3.27
N ALA A 585 -19.85 -2.65 2.03
CA ALA A 585 -20.72 -3.12 0.97
C ALA A 585 -20.35 -4.54 0.52
N GLY A 586 -19.05 -4.85 0.38
CA GLY A 586 -18.58 -6.18 -0.03
C GLY A 586 -18.92 -7.27 0.99
N ILE A 587 -18.76 -6.99 2.29
CA ILE A 587 -19.17 -7.92 3.35
C ILE A 587 -20.68 -8.11 3.36
N ALA A 588 -21.46 -7.03 3.21
CA ALA A 588 -22.92 -7.10 3.15
C ALA A 588 -23.41 -7.89 1.92
N ASP A 589 -22.80 -7.69 0.75
CA ASP A 589 -23.14 -8.40 -0.48
C ASP A 589 -22.85 -9.90 -0.37
N MET A 590 -21.63 -10.25 0.07
CA MET A 590 -21.21 -11.65 0.19
C MET A 590 -22.03 -12.38 1.25
N PHE A 591 -22.17 -11.84 2.47
CA PHE A 591 -22.71 -12.58 3.61
C PHE A 591 -24.18 -12.26 3.94
N GLY A 592 -24.67 -11.07 3.60
CA GLY A 592 -25.95 -10.55 4.09
C GLY A 592 -27.18 -11.38 3.70
N SER A 593 -27.09 -12.11 2.60
CA SER A 593 -28.20 -12.92 2.05
C SER A 593 -27.94 -14.43 1.97
N MET A 594 -26.83 -14.93 2.55
CA MET A 594 -26.49 -16.36 2.50
C MET A 594 -27.55 -17.25 3.17
N ASP A 595 -27.80 -18.42 2.57
CA ASP A 595 -28.65 -19.49 3.11
C ASP A 595 -27.97 -20.88 2.90
N PRO A 596 -27.52 -21.57 3.96
CA PRO A 596 -27.63 -21.18 5.36
C PRO A 596 -26.80 -19.94 5.70
N PRO A 597 -27.18 -19.17 6.71
CA PRO A 597 -26.49 -17.93 7.03
C PRO A 597 -25.07 -18.19 7.55
N ALA A 598 -24.13 -17.36 7.11
CA ALA A 598 -22.82 -17.25 7.73
C ALA A 598 -22.93 -16.70 9.17
N PRO A 599 -21.86 -16.84 9.98
CA PRO A 599 -21.82 -16.29 11.34
C PRO A 599 -22.03 -14.76 11.41
N ILE A 600 -21.70 -14.05 10.32
CA ILE A 600 -21.88 -12.60 10.18
C ILE A 600 -22.81 -12.30 8.99
N ARG A 601 -23.46 -11.14 9.03
CA ARG A 601 -24.17 -10.54 7.87
C ARG A 601 -23.69 -9.13 7.56
N SER A 602 -22.93 -8.53 8.46
CA SER A 602 -22.48 -7.14 8.39
C SER A 602 -21.23 -6.93 9.25
N LEU A 603 -20.55 -5.80 9.05
CA LEU A 603 -19.44 -5.38 9.92
C LEU A 603 -19.90 -5.12 11.38
N ALA A 604 -21.17 -4.77 11.59
CA ALA A 604 -21.72 -4.63 12.94
C ALA A 604 -21.74 -5.97 13.71
N ASP A 605 -21.99 -7.09 13.03
CA ASP A 605 -21.89 -8.43 13.63
C ASP A 605 -20.43 -8.77 13.97
N VAL A 606 -19.49 -8.40 13.10
CA VAL A 606 -18.03 -8.58 13.35
C VAL A 606 -17.63 -7.84 14.63
N ILE A 607 -17.94 -6.55 14.72
CA ILE A 607 -17.63 -5.70 15.88
C ILE A 607 -18.24 -6.29 17.15
N ALA A 608 -19.50 -6.71 17.11
CA ALA A 608 -20.18 -7.30 18.26
C ALA A 608 -19.50 -8.58 18.75
N ILE A 609 -19.09 -9.47 17.82
CA ILE A 609 -18.38 -10.71 18.16
C ILE A 609 -16.99 -10.41 18.69
N VAL A 610 -16.21 -9.54 18.04
CA VAL A 610 -14.84 -9.22 18.47
C VAL A 610 -14.84 -8.57 19.86
N ASN A 611 -15.78 -7.67 20.14
CA ASN A 611 -15.88 -6.95 21.41
C ASN A 611 -16.28 -7.80 22.63
N GLU A 612 -16.65 -9.08 22.44
CA GLU A 612 -16.83 -9.98 23.58
C GLU A 612 -15.49 -10.29 24.29
N ASP A 613 -14.37 -10.25 23.55
CA ASP A 613 -13.02 -10.49 24.07
C ASP A 613 -11.96 -9.81 23.19
N PRO A 614 -11.90 -8.45 23.18
CA PRO A 614 -11.05 -7.71 22.26
C PRO A 614 -9.56 -7.97 22.49
N ALA A 615 -9.14 -8.25 23.73
CA ALA A 615 -7.75 -8.55 24.06
C ALA A 615 -7.23 -9.80 23.33
N ALA A 616 -8.08 -10.81 23.13
CA ALA A 616 -7.72 -12.03 22.42
C ALA A 616 -8.10 -12.00 20.93
N ARG A 617 -9.18 -11.30 20.55
CA ARG A 617 -9.78 -11.32 19.21
C ARG A 617 -9.32 -10.17 18.30
N ALA A 618 -8.90 -9.05 18.88
CA ALA A 618 -8.35 -7.89 18.16
C ALA A 618 -7.29 -7.19 19.04
N PRO A 619 -6.17 -7.86 19.37
CA PRO A 619 -5.16 -7.36 20.32
C PRO A 619 -4.49 -6.04 19.90
N TYR A 620 -4.58 -5.68 18.62
CA TYR A 620 -4.06 -4.43 18.06
C TYR A 620 -5.16 -3.39 17.76
N GLY A 621 -6.42 -3.69 18.08
CA GLY A 621 -7.59 -2.88 17.72
C GLY A 621 -8.28 -3.36 16.44
N GLN A 622 -9.35 -2.66 16.06
CA GLN A 622 -10.16 -2.93 14.87
C GLN A 622 -10.72 -1.62 14.25
N ARG A 623 -9.97 -0.51 14.33
CA ARG A 623 -10.48 0.83 13.98
C ARG A 623 -11.00 0.96 12.55
N TYR A 624 -10.39 0.28 11.58
CA TYR A 624 -10.88 0.31 10.19
C TYR A 624 -12.21 -0.45 10.04
N VAL A 625 -12.38 -1.55 10.77
CA VAL A 625 -13.68 -2.26 10.81
C VAL A 625 -14.77 -1.37 11.38
N GLU A 626 -14.46 -0.63 12.45
CA GLU A 626 -15.38 0.30 13.11
C GLU A 626 -15.73 1.50 12.23
N SER A 627 -14.75 2.14 11.55
CA SER A 627 -15.00 3.25 10.62
C SER A 627 -15.85 2.80 9.42
N SER A 628 -15.51 1.66 8.82
CA SER A 628 -16.24 1.10 7.69
C SER A 628 -17.69 0.75 8.06
N ALA A 629 -17.94 0.26 9.29
CA ALA A 629 -19.29 -0.09 9.72
C ALA A 629 -20.25 1.11 9.79
N VAL A 630 -19.73 2.33 9.95
CA VAL A 630 -20.50 3.57 10.12
C VAL A 630 -20.28 4.58 8.99
N THR A 631 -19.63 4.18 7.89
CA THR A 631 -19.40 5.07 6.75
C THR A 631 -20.72 5.67 6.22
N GLU A 632 -20.69 6.97 5.96
CA GLU A 632 -21.84 7.72 5.41
C GLU A 632 -21.74 7.86 3.87
N VAL A 633 -20.67 7.36 3.27
CA VAL A 633 -20.49 7.35 1.81
C VAL A 633 -21.65 6.60 1.17
N THR A 634 -22.29 7.20 0.18
CA THR A 634 -23.38 6.57 -0.56
C THR A 634 -22.85 5.73 -1.72
N ALA A 635 -23.66 4.78 -2.21
CA ALA A 635 -23.33 4.00 -3.42
C ALA A 635 -23.03 4.90 -4.63
N GLU A 636 -23.76 6.01 -4.79
CA GLU A 636 -23.56 6.95 -5.90
C GLU A 636 -22.22 7.69 -5.78
N GLU A 637 -21.87 8.16 -4.58
CA GLU A 637 -20.57 8.80 -4.33
C GLU A 637 -19.41 7.83 -4.53
N TYR A 638 -19.56 6.60 -4.04
CA TYR A 638 -18.60 5.53 -4.23
C TYR A 638 -18.39 5.21 -5.72
N GLU A 639 -19.46 4.96 -6.46
CA GLU A 639 -19.38 4.65 -7.90
C GLU A 639 -18.75 5.80 -8.70
N ALA A 640 -19.09 7.05 -8.36
CA ALA A 640 -18.51 8.23 -8.99
C ALA A 640 -17.01 8.36 -8.71
N ALA A 641 -16.59 8.20 -7.45
CA ALA A 641 -15.19 8.30 -7.05
C ALA A 641 -14.34 7.14 -7.61
N VAL A 642 -14.87 5.91 -7.66
CA VAL A 642 -14.24 4.77 -8.34
C VAL A 642 -14.05 5.05 -9.83
N ALA A 643 -15.08 5.57 -10.50
CA ALA A 643 -15.00 5.91 -11.92
C ALA A 643 -13.95 7.00 -12.19
N GLU A 644 -13.89 8.02 -11.35
CA GLU A 644 -12.92 9.11 -11.47
C GLU A 644 -11.48 8.62 -11.23
N ALA A 645 -11.25 7.88 -10.15
CA ALA A 645 -9.93 7.33 -9.83
C ALA A 645 -9.41 6.42 -10.95
N ARG A 646 -10.26 5.55 -11.49
CA ARG A 646 -9.93 4.71 -12.65
C ARG A 646 -9.61 5.52 -13.88
N GLN A 647 -10.39 6.55 -14.19
CA GLN A 647 -10.16 7.40 -15.34
C GLN A 647 -8.81 8.12 -15.23
N ARG A 648 -8.50 8.72 -14.07
CA ARG A 648 -7.22 9.39 -13.83
C ARG A 648 -6.06 8.41 -13.93
N ALA A 649 -6.14 7.26 -13.26
CA ALA A 649 -5.10 6.25 -13.28
C ALA A 649 -4.87 5.69 -14.70
N ALA A 650 -5.93 5.40 -15.46
CA ALA A 650 -5.82 4.92 -16.83
C ALA A 650 -5.20 5.97 -17.76
N ALA A 651 -5.63 7.23 -17.67
CA ALA A 651 -5.06 8.33 -18.47
C ALA A 651 -3.58 8.54 -18.15
N TRP A 652 -3.20 8.43 -16.89
CA TRP A 652 -1.82 8.56 -16.48
C TRP A 652 -0.95 7.38 -16.92
N ILE A 653 -1.45 6.14 -16.85
CA ILE A 653 -0.78 4.98 -17.46
C ILE A 653 -0.65 5.21 -18.97
N GLU A 654 -1.70 5.60 -19.67
CA GLU A 654 -1.61 5.89 -21.10
C GLU A 654 -0.53 6.93 -21.40
N ALA A 655 -0.48 8.04 -20.66
CA ALA A 655 0.55 9.06 -20.82
C ALA A 655 1.96 8.50 -20.59
N VAL A 656 2.18 7.76 -19.50
CA VAL A 656 3.50 7.17 -19.17
C VAL A 656 3.98 6.22 -20.25
N TYR A 657 3.13 5.30 -20.72
CA TYR A 657 3.57 4.25 -21.64
C TYR A 657 3.55 4.69 -23.10
N ALA A 658 2.49 5.38 -23.55
CA ALA A 658 2.33 5.77 -24.95
C ALA A 658 3.24 6.93 -25.35
N GLU A 659 3.36 7.97 -24.50
CA GLU A 659 4.18 9.15 -24.84
C GLU A 659 5.67 8.84 -24.82
N ASN A 660 6.09 7.90 -23.97
CA ASN A 660 7.48 7.45 -23.86
C ASN A 660 7.80 6.21 -24.71
N ALA A 661 6.78 5.62 -25.33
CA ALA A 661 6.86 4.45 -26.20
C ALA A 661 7.58 3.26 -25.55
N ILE A 662 7.19 2.94 -24.31
CA ILE A 662 7.64 1.77 -23.54
C ILE A 662 6.50 0.78 -23.33
N ASP A 663 6.81 -0.50 -23.17
CA ASP A 663 5.81 -1.57 -22.99
C ASP A 663 5.64 -1.99 -21.53
N VAL A 664 6.70 -1.88 -20.74
CA VAL A 664 6.72 -2.15 -19.29
C VAL A 664 7.59 -1.11 -18.58
N LEU A 665 7.38 -0.91 -17.27
CA LEU A 665 8.13 0.05 -16.44
C LEU A 665 8.64 -0.62 -15.15
N MET A 666 9.91 -0.35 -14.81
CA MET A 666 10.56 -0.83 -13.57
C MET A 666 11.54 0.21 -12.99
N PRO A 667 11.79 0.26 -11.66
CA PRO A 667 10.86 -0.22 -10.67
C PRO A 667 9.52 0.48 -10.86
N GLY A 668 8.44 -0.29 -10.77
CA GLY A 668 7.09 0.21 -10.83
C GLY A 668 6.78 0.95 -9.54
N ILE A 669 7.36 2.14 -9.32
CA ILE A 669 7.06 3.07 -8.21
C ILE A 669 5.58 3.53 -8.18
N LEU A 670 4.80 3.00 -9.13
CA LEU A 670 3.45 3.35 -9.51
C LEU A 670 2.51 2.13 -9.41
N TYR A 671 2.94 1.02 -8.80
CA TYR A 671 2.15 -0.21 -8.74
C TYR A 671 0.79 0.01 -8.04
N THR A 672 0.70 0.94 -7.09
CA THR A 672 -0.55 1.38 -6.44
C THR A 672 -1.47 2.15 -7.40
N THR A 673 -0.91 3.09 -8.17
CA THR A 673 -1.65 3.82 -9.23
C THR A 673 -2.10 2.86 -10.35
N GLY A 674 -1.25 1.91 -10.74
CA GLY A 674 -1.58 0.79 -11.62
C GLY A 674 -2.70 -0.10 -11.07
N GLY A 675 -2.73 -0.24 -9.74
CA GLY A 675 -3.82 -0.77 -8.91
C GLY A 675 -5.18 -0.25 -9.36
N ALA A 676 -5.35 1.06 -9.21
CA ALA A 676 -6.58 1.77 -9.51
C ALA A 676 -7.04 1.64 -10.97
N ALA A 677 -6.10 1.56 -11.92
CA ALA A 677 -6.43 1.33 -13.33
C ALA A 677 -6.76 -0.15 -13.65
N GLY A 678 -6.52 -1.08 -12.72
CA GLY A 678 -6.64 -2.52 -12.95
C GLY A 678 -5.50 -3.12 -13.76
N ALA A 679 -4.41 -2.38 -14.00
CA ALA A 679 -3.25 -2.82 -14.78
C ALA A 679 -2.45 -3.93 -14.09
N PRO A 680 -1.66 -4.78 -14.76
CA PRO A 680 -0.93 -5.85 -14.09
C PRO A 680 0.39 -5.35 -13.43
N ALA A 681 0.87 -6.09 -12.43
CA ALA A 681 2.17 -5.88 -11.80
C ALA A 681 2.80 -7.22 -11.38
N ILE A 682 4.13 -7.37 -11.50
CA ILE A 682 4.86 -8.56 -11.08
C ILE A 682 6.12 -8.18 -10.31
N ASN A 683 6.38 -8.83 -9.17
CA ASN A 683 7.66 -8.73 -8.49
C ASN A 683 8.62 -9.82 -8.99
N ILE A 684 9.87 -9.45 -9.27
CA ILE A 684 10.96 -10.37 -9.61
C ILE A 684 12.05 -10.25 -8.55
N PRO A 685 12.45 -11.35 -7.88
CA PRO A 685 13.59 -11.34 -6.97
C PRO A 685 14.88 -10.94 -7.68
N THR A 686 15.68 -10.10 -7.03
CA THR A 686 16.96 -9.60 -7.58
C THR A 686 18.16 -10.02 -6.73
N GLY A 687 17.98 -11.04 -5.87
CA GLY A 687 18.94 -11.41 -4.83
C GLY A 687 18.83 -10.53 -3.57
N PRO A 688 19.74 -10.69 -2.61
CA PRO A 688 19.76 -9.91 -1.36
C PRO A 688 19.96 -8.40 -1.60
N LYS A 689 19.37 -7.56 -0.75
CA LYS A 689 19.64 -6.12 -0.75
C LYS A 689 21.10 -5.86 -0.42
N ILE A 690 21.64 -4.80 -1.01
CA ILE A 690 22.99 -4.31 -0.72
C ILE A 690 22.91 -3.25 0.38
N ASP A 691 23.75 -3.39 1.39
CA ASP A 691 23.92 -2.40 2.46
C ASP A 691 24.63 -1.16 1.89
N SER A 692 24.04 0.02 2.06
CA SER A 692 24.56 1.25 1.44
C SER A 692 25.87 1.74 2.04
N ASP A 693 26.17 1.37 3.29
CA ASP A 693 27.34 1.84 4.02
C ASP A 693 28.56 0.96 3.74
N THR A 694 28.34 -0.34 3.62
CA THR A 694 29.39 -1.36 3.44
C THR A 694 29.53 -1.82 2.00
N GLY A 695 28.47 -1.73 1.20
CA GLY A 695 28.42 -2.26 -0.18
C GLY A 695 28.29 -3.77 -0.25
N GLU A 696 28.07 -4.46 0.87
CA GLU A 696 27.96 -5.91 0.96
C GLU A 696 26.48 -6.37 0.92
N PRO A 697 26.19 -7.59 0.46
CA PRO A 697 24.86 -8.18 0.58
C PRO A 697 24.40 -8.31 2.04
N THR A 698 23.18 -7.90 2.30
CA THR A 698 22.44 -8.16 3.55
C THR A 698 21.76 -9.53 3.51
N GLY A 699 21.13 -9.93 4.62
CA GLY A 699 20.21 -11.08 4.64
C GLY A 699 18.80 -10.76 4.11
N GLU A 700 18.47 -9.49 3.87
CA GLU A 700 17.13 -9.09 3.46
C GLU A 700 16.94 -9.30 1.94
N PRO A 701 15.85 -9.95 1.50
CA PRO A 701 15.58 -10.09 0.08
C PRO A 701 15.36 -8.75 -0.63
N GLY A 702 15.93 -8.64 -1.82
CA GLY A 702 15.65 -7.58 -2.78
C GLY A 702 14.74 -8.08 -3.90
N GLY A 703 14.02 -7.16 -4.52
CA GLY A 703 13.22 -7.45 -5.71
C GLY A 703 12.83 -6.18 -6.44
N VAL A 704 12.43 -6.35 -7.70
CA VAL A 704 11.96 -5.27 -8.55
C VAL A 704 10.53 -5.55 -9.00
N ILE A 705 9.66 -4.57 -8.77
CA ILE A 705 8.29 -4.60 -9.27
C ILE A 705 8.29 -4.05 -10.70
N ILE A 706 7.66 -4.78 -11.61
CA ILE A 706 7.45 -4.40 -13.00
C ILE A 706 5.96 -4.15 -13.19
N THR A 707 5.61 -3.03 -13.79
CA THR A 707 4.23 -2.69 -14.16
C THR A 707 4.10 -2.58 -15.67
N GLY A 708 2.88 -2.71 -16.18
CA GLY A 708 2.58 -2.45 -17.60
C GLY A 708 1.18 -1.87 -17.76
N PRO A 709 0.76 -1.52 -18.98
CA PRO A 709 -0.61 -1.11 -19.28
C PRO A 709 -1.63 -2.22 -18.98
N TYR A 710 -2.91 -1.89 -18.87
CA TYR A 710 -3.98 -2.90 -18.74
C TYR A 710 -3.90 -3.95 -19.85
N LEU A 711 -4.05 -5.23 -19.50
CA LEU A 711 -3.92 -6.41 -20.37
C LEU A 711 -2.52 -6.67 -20.95
N SER A 712 -1.47 -6.17 -20.29
CA SER A 712 -0.06 -6.44 -20.65
C SER A 712 0.59 -7.58 -19.84
N ASP A 713 -0.21 -8.44 -19.19
CA ASP A 713 0.24 -9.52 -18.31
C ASP A 713 1.36 -10.36 -18.92
N ALA A 714 1.21 -10.70 -20.20
CA ALA A 714 2.19 -11.47 -20.96
C ALA A 714 3.54 -10.73 -21.16
N HIS A 715 3.53 -9.41 -21.29
CA HIS A 715 4.75 -8.59 -21.37
C HIS A 715 5.52 -8.64 -20.06
N LEU A 716 4.80 -8.61 -18.93
CA LEU A 716 5.38 -8.71 -17.59
C LEU A 716 6.04 -10.07 -17.36
N ILE A 717 5.42 -11.16 -17.81
CA ILE A 717 6.02 -12.50 -17.79
C ILE A 717 7.30 -12.54 -18.63
N ALA A 718 7.28 -12.01 -19.86
CA ALA A 718 8.45 -12.05 -20.74
C ALA A 718 9.65 -11.26 -20.17
N VAL A 719 9.43 -10.02 -19.72
CA VAL A 719 10.51 -9.20 -19.14
C VAL A 719 10.94 -9.73 -17.78
N GLY A 720 10.00 -10.19 -16.97
CA GLY A 720 10.30 -10.82 -15.68
C GLY A 720 11.17 -12.06 -15.82
N TYR A 721 10.84 -12.93 -16.79
CA TYR A 721 11.63 -14.11 -17.11
C TYR A 721 13.05 -13.72 -17.55
N ALA A 722 13.19 -12.73 -18.43
CA ALA A 722 14.51 -12.25 -18.85
C ALA A 722 15.37 -11.74 -17.68
N LEU A 723 14.77 -11.00 -16.74
CA LEU A 723 15.48 -10.54 -15.53
C LEU A 723 15.86 -11.70 -14.62
N GLU A 724 14.93 -12.63 -14.36
CA GLU A 724 15.19 -13.83 -13.55
C GLU A 724 16.38 -14.63 -14.11
N GLN A 725 16.40 -14.87 -15.43
CA GLN A 725 17.48 -15.62 -16.08
C GLN A 725 18.85 -14.92 -16.00
N ALA A 726 18.89 -13.59 -15.92
CA ALA A 726 20.15 -12.85 -15.79
C ALA A 726 20.60 -12.62 -14.35
N LEU A 727 19.66 -12.47 -13.41
CA LEU A 727 19.95 -12.08 -12.02
C LEU A 727 19.92 -13.25 -11.03
N GLY A 728 19.48 -14.44 -11.47
CA GLY A 728 19.45 -15.66 -10.65
C GLY A 728 18.19 -15.85 -9.81
N GLY A 729 17.30 -14.84 -9.75
CA GLY A 729 15.97 -14.96 -9.16
C GLY A 729 15.96 -15.31 -7.67
N TYR A 730 15.10 -16.25 -7.30
CA TYR A 730 14.90 -16.71 -5.93
C TYR A 730 16.16 -17.31 -5.31
N VAL A 731 16.41 -16.98 -4.04
CA VAL A 731 17.47 -17.57 -3.21
C VAL A 731 16.82 -18.22 -2.01
N ALA A 732 17.11 -19.50 -1.78
CA ALA A 732 16.54 -20.23 -0.65
C ALA A 732 17.06 -19.68 0.69
N PRO A 733 16.18 -19.42 1.67
CA PRO A 733 16.57 -18.98 3.00
C PRO A 733 17.27 -20.08 3.80
N ASP A 734 18.14 -19.68 4.74
CA ASP A 734 18.66 -20.57 5.78
C ASP A 734 17.65 -20.68 6.93
N LEU A 735 16.67 -21.57 6.75
CA LEU A 735 15.56 -21.74 7.68
C LEU A 735 16.01 -22.18 9.08
N ASP A 736 17.03 -23.02 9.19
CA ASP A 736 17.52 -23.49 10.49
C ASP A 736 18.07 -22.32 11.32
N THR A 737 18.84 -21.43 10.68
CA THR A 737 19.35 -20.20 11.31
C THR A 737 18.21 -19.26 11.66
N THR A 738 17.30 -18.97 10.71
CA THR A 738 16.18 -18.05 10.94
C THR A 738 15.26 -18.52 12.07
N ILE A 739 14.98 -19.82 12.15
CA ILE A 739 14.12 -20.37 13.21
C ILE A 739 14.79 -20.31 14.57
N ALA A 740 16.11 -20.52 14.65
CA ALA A 740 16.84 -20.33 15.90
C ALA A 740 16.76 -18.85 16.39
N GLU A 741 16.81 -17.89 15.47
CA GLU A 741 16.63 -16.47 15.77
C GLU A 741 15.19 -16.16 16.21
N ILE A 742 14.20 -16.68 15.47
CA ILE A 742 12.77 -16.55 15.83
C ILE A 742 12.50 -17.13 17.21
N GLY A 743 12.99 -18.34 17.52
CA GLY A 743 12.84 -18.98 18.82
C GLY A 743 13.45 -18.13 19.95
N THR A 744 14.59 -17.48 19.69
CA THR A 744 15.23 -16.57 20.65
C THR A 744 14.34 -15.36 20.98
N VAL A 745 13.63 -14.80 20.00
CA VAL A 745 12.77 -13.63 20.19
C VAL A 745 11.40 -13.99 20.76
N THR A 746 10.84 -15.12 20.31
CA THR A 746 9.49 -15.58 20.70
C THR A 746 9.47 -16.43 21.98
N GLY A 747 10.63 -16.90 22.43
CA GLY A 747 10.76 -17.79 23.60
C GLY A 747 10.40 -19.25 23.31
N GLN A 748 10.37 -19.65 22.04
CA GLN A 748 10.03 -21.00 21.58
C GLN A 748 11.27 -21.88 21.30
#